data_AF-A0A8C2ABZ6-F1
#
_entry.id   AF-A0A8C2ABZ6-F1
#
_cell.length_a   1.000
_cell.length_b   1.000
_cell.length_c   1.000
_cell.angle_alpha   90.00
_cell.angle_beta   90.00
_cell.angle_gamma   90.00
#
_symmetry.space_group_name_H-M   'P 1'
#
loop_
_entity.id
_entity.type
_entity.pdbx_description
1 polymer ?
#
loop_
_entity_poly.entity_id
_entity_poly.type
_entity_poly.pdbx_seq_one_letter_code
_entity_poly.pdbx_strand_id
1 'polypeptide(L)'
;MTSQVSKTVLRLEAEDVRGLNDGINFKKNQEDGKCYIIYKVKDKIRACVNQCKHQGGLFIKDIEDLDGRTVRCTKHYWKLNVATMEYVNPPDSFMQDELEAVLSDTDGSLELVELNPPDPWTGEPREAQELHAGEITLTYITHACMELKAGNKRMMFDPWLTGPAFARGWWLLHEPPSDAMDRLSQADLIYISHMHSDHLSYPTLQRLSKKRPDIPIYVGDTSRPVFWYLEKSGVNLTNINVVPFGVWQNVDEHLRFMILMDGIHPEMDTCLIVEYKGHMILNTVDCTRPNNGRLPHGVDVMMSDFAGGASGFPMTFHGGKYTESWKADFIKNERKKLLNYKTQLVKSLQPKIYCPFAGYFTEAHPSDRYIKETNSKNSAADLNESIRKSCPNILTWTPVPGSVLDLALALKDPSNRFWNHFQTELPLSAPDWDRFLQIACETDVPNESSLVSCEPVFDITDPAFIKECVSEHNRHRANVNPEAANMRYMTWDEGLAVTARAWARFCIFKHNIHLKEVRRVHPTFTSVGENIWAGTPYSSFKPESAVMLWNNEDKDYNYDTKQCSKVCGHYTQIVWADSYKVGCAAQACPNGVAETRFSTVPGIIFVCNYATAGNYAGVSPYKRGASCSGCKQETCRAKLCQNSTRDALQSYNWTPDWDPALSSCGSSCVAVVIIRLISVPLMFACVYCLQRRYSLFAYE
;
A
#
# COMPACT_ATOMS: atom_id res chain seq x y z
N MET A 1 11.80 9.98 -45.63
CA MET A 1 12.07 11.04 -44.64
C MET A 1 10.76 11.74 -44.36
N THR A 2 10.05 11.31 -43.33
CA THR A 2 8.88 12.04 -42.83
C THR A 2 9.39 13.33 -42.19
N SER A 3 8.99 14.47 -42.74
CA SER A 3 9.40 15.79 -42.25
C SER A 3 8.87 16.01 -40.82
N GLN A 4 9.70 16.57 -39.94
CA GLN A 4 9.27 17.05 -38.62
C GLN A 4 8.08 17.99 -38.80
N VAL A 5 6.95 17.67 -38.17
CA VAL A 5 5.74 18.49 -38.26
C VAL A 5 5.71 19.40 -37.04
N SER A 6 5.71 20.71 -37.27
CA SER A 6 5.53 21.69 -36.21
C SER A 6 4.08 22.18 -36.21
N LYS A 7 3.55 22.47 -35.02
CA LYS A 7 2.24 23.10 -34.87
C LYS A 7 2.38 24.31 -33.97
N THR A 8 2.00 25.49 -34.47
CA THR A 8 1.83 26.67 -33.61
C THR A 8 0.63 26.43 -32.69
N VAL A 9 0.90 26.42 -31.38
CA VAL A 9 -0.10 26.15 -30.34
C VAL A 9 -0.57 27.41 -29.61
N LEU A 10 0.19 28.50 -29.74
CA LEU A 10 -0.18 29.84 -29.29
C LEU A 10 0.56 30.87 -30.15
N ARG A 11 -0.15 31.93 -30.59
CA ARG A 11 0.44 33.12 -31.17
C ARG A 11 0.11 34.32 -30.29
N LEU A 12 1.10 35.14 -29.98
CA LEU A 12 0.94 36.42 -29.29
C LEU A 12 1.40 37.55 -30.21
N GLU A 13 0.56 38.57 -30.35
CA GLU A 13 0.90 39.76 -31.12
C GLU A 13 1.90 40.64 -30.36
N ALA A 14 2.58 41.54 -31.08
CA ALA A 14 3.69 42.31 -30.54
C ALA A 14 3.34 43.11 -29.26
N GLU A 15 2.10 43.60 -29.14
CA GLU A 15 1.63 44.29 -27.95
C GLU A 15 1.52 43.35 -26.74
N ASP A 16 0.99 42.15 -26.94
CA ASP A 16 0.92 41.11 -25.90
C ASP A 16 2.29 40.63 -25.46
N VAL A 17 3.25 40.55 -26.40
CA VAL A 17 4.65 40.19 -26.11
C VAL A 17 5.33 41.27 -25.28
N ARG A 18 5.12 42.56 -25.62
CA ARG A 18 5.61 43.69 -24.80
C ARG A 18 4.99 43.71 -23.40
N GLY A 19 3.75 43.23 -23.26
CA GLY A 19 3.06 43.08 -21.99
C GLY A 19 3.52 41.90 -21.12
N LEU A 20 4.44 41.04 -21.59
CA LEU A 20 5.00 39.96 -20.78
C LEU A 20 5.96 40.51 -19.72
N ASN A 21 5.64 40.22 -18.45
CA ASN A 21 6.49 40.55 -17.31
C ASN A 21 7.73 39.64 -17.29
N ASP A 22 8.83 40.11 -16.70
CA ASP A 22 9.93 39.21 -16.35
C ASP A 22 9.45 38.15 -15.33
N GLY A 23 9.87 36.90 -15.52
CA GLY A 23 9.43 35.74 -14.78
C GLY A 23 8.25 35.00 -15.44
N ILE A 24 7.36 34.46 -14.61
CA ILE A 24 6.29 33.54 -15.04
C ILE A 24 5.04 34.30 -15.52
N ASN A 25 4.61 34.02 -16.75
CA ASN A 25 3.39 34.51 -17.38
C ASN A 25 2.50 33.33 -17.78
N PHE A 26 1.20 33.41 -17.49
CA PHE A 26 0.21 32.44 -17.96
C PHE A 26 -0.59 33.05 -19.11
N LYS A 27 -0.64 32.36 -20.25
CA LYS A 27 -1.40 32.79 -21.43
C LYS A 27 -2.32 31.67 -21.89
N LYS A 28 -3.50 32.03 -22.37
CA LYS A 28 -4.52 31.09 -22.82
C LYS A 28 -4.72 31.27 -24.31
N ASN A 29 -4.67 30.19 -25.08
CA ASN A 29 -5.12 30.22 -26.47
C ASN A 29 -6.65 30.24 -26.46
N GLN A 30 -7.25 31.23 -27.15
CA GLN A 30 -8.70 31.39 -27.19
C GLN A 30 -9.40 30.37 -28.08
N GLU A 31 -8.68 29.80 -29.06
CA GLU A 31 -9.25 28.85 -30.01
C GLU A 31 -9.48 27.48 -29.38
N ASP A 32 -8.48 26.93 -28.68
CA ASP A 32 -8.55 25.60 -28.07
C ASP A 32 -8.76 25.62 -26.55
N GLY A 33 -8.73 26.81 -25.94
CA GLY A 33 -8.91 27.02 -24.51
C GLY A 33 -7.75 26.53 -23.64
N LYS A 34 -6.62 26.07 -24.22
CA LYS A 34 -5.47 25.58 -23.47
C LYS A 34 -4.66 26.74 -22.89
N CYS A 35 -4.09 26.50 -21.71
CA CYS A 35 -3.21 27.45 -21.04
C CYS A 35 -1.75 27.04 -21.24
N TYR A 36 -0.88 28.04 -21.32
CA TYR A 36 0.56 27.93 -21.53
C TYR A 36 1.29 28.76 -20.48
N ILE A 37 2.48 28.31 -20.11
CA ILE A 37 3.39 29.03 -19.22
C ILE A 37 4.53 29.58 -20.08
N ILE A 38 4.78 30.88 -19.97
CA ILE A 38 5.87 31.58 -20.63
C ILE A 38 6.77 32.14 -19.53
N TYR A 39 8.00 31.67 -19.48
CA TYR A 39 9.04 32.15 -18.60
C TYR A 39 9.97 33.07 -19.37
N LYS A 40 9.99 34.36 -19.00
CA LYS A 40 10.80 35.39 -19.64
C LYS A 40 11.90 35.86 -18.71
N VAL A 41 13.14 35.86 -19.18
CA VAL A 41 14.28 36.47 -18.49
C VAL A 41 15.08 37.27 -19.49
N LYS A 42 14.99 38.60 -19.42
CA LYS A 42 15.55 39.51 -20.44
C LYS A 42 14.97 39.12 -21.81
N ASP A 43 15.83 38.81 -22.78
CA ASP A 43 15.45 38.42 -24.14
C ASP A 43 15.29 36.90 -24.32
N LYS A 44 15.47 36.11 -23.25
CA LYS A 44 15.28 34.65 -23.31
C LYS A 44 13.87 34.28 -22.90
N ILE A 45 13.19 33.52 -23.76
CA ILE A 45 11.85 32.99 -23.51
C ILE A 45 11.92 31.47 -23.53
N ARG A 46 11.39 30.85 -22.48
CA ARG A 46 11.08 29.42 -22.43
C ARG A 46 9.58 29.24 -22.24
N ALA A 47 9.00 28.19 -22.80
CA ALA A 47 7.56 27.97 -22.69
C ALA A 47 7.19 26.49 -22.59
N CYS A 48 6.05 26.22 -21.97
CA CYS A 48 5.47 24.88 -21.91
C CYS A 48 3.95 24.94 -21.78
N VAL A 49 3.27 23.82 -22.01
CA VAL A 49 1.83 23.71 -21.74
C VAL A 49 1.59 23.79 -20.22
N ASN A 50 0.60 24.56 -19.79
CA ASN A 50 0.19 24.66 -18.39
C ASN A 50 -0.62 23.43 -17.95
N GLN A 51 0.02 22.27 -18.00
CA GLN A 51 -0.54 21.01 -17.56
C GLN A 51 0.59 20.14 -17.01
N CYS A 52 0.50 19.80 -15.73
CA CYS A 52 1.48 18.95 -15.08
C CYS A 52 1.48 17.57 -15.72
N LYS A 53 2.65 17.12 -16.16
CA LYS A 53 2.84 15.85 -16.86
C LYS A 53 2.44 14.66 -15.98
N HIS A 54 2.69 14.68 -14.66
CA HIS A 54 2.32 13.60 -13.73
C HIS A 54 0.82 13.21 -13.73
N GLN A 55 -0.10 14.11 -13.35
CA GLN A 55 -1.55 13.79 -13.23
C GLN A 55 -2.45 14.82 -13.93
N GLY A 56 -1.90 15.60 -14.86
CA GLY A 56 -2.65 16.56 -15.66
C GLY A 56 -3.25 17.73 -14.88
N GLY A 57 -2.78 18.02 -13.67
CA GLY A 57 -3.23 19.19 -12.90
C GLY A 57 -2.65 20.48 -13.47
N LEU A 58 -3.39 21.59 -13.42
CA LEU A 58 -2.87 22.89 -13.83
C LEU A 58 -1.78 23.35 -12.86
N PHE A 59 -0.79 24.09 -13.36
CA PHE A 59 0.15 24.78 -12.52
C PHE A 59 -0.35 26.17 -12.16
N ILE A 60 -0.03 26.58 -10.94
CA ILE A 60 -0.23 27.93 -10.42
C ILE A 60 1.11 28.46 -9.90
N LYS A 61 1.27 29.78 -9.75
CA LYS A 61 2.46 30.33 -9.09
C LYS A 61 2.58 29.73 -7.70
N ASP A 62 3.77 29.27 -7.34
CA ASP A 62 4.01 28.83 -5.98
C ASP A 62 4.24 30.04 -5.07
N ILE A 63 3.49 30.13 -3.97
CA ILE A 63 3.55 31.28 -3.06
C ILE A 63 4.82 31.19 -2.18
N GLU A 64 5.36 29.99 -2.03
CA GLU A 64 6.58 29.70 -1.27
C GLU A 64 7.86 29.92 -2.09
N ASP A 65 7.73 30.22 -3.39
CA ASP A 65 8.87 30.37 -4.29
C ASP A 65 9.48 31.78 -4.19
N LEU A 66 10.64 31.85 -3.56
CA LEU A 66 11.37 33.11 -3.35
C LEU A 66 12.04 33.63 -4.64
N ASP A 67 12.30 32.74 -5.62
CA ASP A 67 13.08 33.06 -6.81
C ASP A 67 12.21 33.37 -8.05
N GLY A 68 10.88 33.17 -7.96
CA GLY A 68 9.92 33.46 -9.03
C GLY A 68 10.04 32.57 -10.27
N ARG A 69 10.59 31.36 -10.12
CA ARG A 69 10.85 30.37 -11.19
C ARG A 69 10.06 29.09 -11.03
N THR A 70 9.32 28.94 -9.94
CA THR A 70 8.67 27.69 -9.57
C THR A 70 7.16 27.83 -9.67
N VAL A 71 6.54 26.85 -10.32
CA VAL A 71 5.09 26.71 -10.36
C VAL A 71 4.67 25.42 -9.68
N ARG A 72 3.55 25.43 -8.97
CA ARG A 72 3.05 24.30 -8.19
C ARG A 72 1.81 23.70 -8.82
N CYS A 73 1.80 22.37 -8.95
CA CYS A 73 0.64 21.63 -9.44
C CYS A 73 -0.51 21.69 -8.43
N THR A 74 -1.70 22.00 -8.94
CA THR A 74 -2.95 22.08 -8.17
C THR A 74 -3.47 20.76 -7.62
N LYS A 75 -3.03 19.61 -8.16
CA LYS A 75 -3.53 18.29 -7.74
C LYS A 75 -2.72 17.65 -6.61
N HIS A 76 -1.40 17.65 -6.74
CA HIS A 76 -0.51 16.88 -5.86
C HIS A 76 0.73 17.66 -5.41
N TYR A 77 0.72 18.99 -5.61
CA TYR A 77 1.72 19.92 -5.06
C TYR A 77 3.15 19.72 -5.58
N TRP A 78 3.35 18.95 -6.64
CA TRP A 78 4.62 18.88 -7.35
C TRP A 78 4.96 20.24 -7.94
N LYS A 79 6.23 20.62 -7.83
CA LYS A 79 6.77 21.92 -8.18
C LYS A 79 7.64 21.75 -9.42
N LEU A 80 7.41 22.58 -10.42
CA LEU A 80 8.18 22.64 -11.67
C LEU A 80 8.99 23.92 -11.69
N ASN A 81 10.30 23.81 -11.90
CA ASN A 81 11.15 24.94 -12.21
C ASN A 81 11.02 25.26 -13.70
N VAL A 82 10.31 26.34 -14.05
CA VAL A 82 10.06 26.71 -15.45
C VAL A 82 11.30 27.28 -16.15
N ALA A 83 12.36 27.58 -15.39
CA ALA A 83 13.63 28.03 -15.94
C ALA A 83 14.52 26.88 -16.39
N THR A 84 14.30 25.65 -15.89
CA THR A 84 15.02 24.42 -16.30
C THR A 84 14.11 23.40 -17.01
N MET A 85 12.80 23.46 -16.77
CA MET A 85 11.78 22.44 -17.08
C MET A 85 11.89 21.16 -16.25
N GLU A 86 12.66 21.20 -15.16
CA GLU A 86 12.82 20.08 -14.23
C GLU A 86 11.85 20.23 -13.05
N TYR A 87 11.32 19.10 -12.58
CA TYR A 87 10.54 19.10 -11.36
C TYR A 87 11.48 19.14 -10.13
N VAL A 88 11.13 19.99 -9.19
CA VAL A 88 11.90 20.25 -7.96
C VAL A 88 11.55 19.23 -6.88
N ASN A 89 10.30 18.74 -6.87
CA ASN A 89 9.86 17.69 -5.96
C ASN A 89 8.88 16.72 -6.67
N PRO A 90 9.23 15.43 -6.75
CA PRO A 90 10.51 14.83 -6.38
C PRO A 90 11.67 15.34 -7.27
N PRO A 91 12.88 15.54 -6.72
CA PRO A 91 14.07 15.86 -7.52
C PRO A 91 14.44 14.68 -8.42
N ASP A 92 15.15 14.95 -9.51
CA ASP A 92 15.62 13.95 -10.49
C ASP A 92 14.51 13.12 -11.18
N SER A 93 13.29 13.66 -11.23
CA SER A 93 12.21 13.06 -12.02
C SER A 93 12.30 13.44 -13.50
N PHE A 94 11.25 13.13 -14.28
CA PHE A 94 11.13 13.54 -15.68
C PHE A 94 11.07 15.07 -15.84
N MET A 95 11.37 15.55 -17.06
CA MET A 95 11.23 16.94 -17.45
C MET A 95 9.85 17.24 -18.07
N GLN A 96 9.41 18.48 -17.93
CA GLN A 96 8.26 19.01 -18.65
C GLN A 96 8.61 19.21 -20.13
N ASP A 97 7.67 18.90 -21.02
CA ASP A 97 7.86 19.11 -22.46
C ASP A 97 7.94 20.61 -22.76
N GLU A 98 9.06 21.03 -23.35
CA GLU A 98 9.31 22.42 -23.73
C GLU A 98 8.75 22.70 -25.13
N LEU A 99 8.12 23.86 -25.28
CA LEU A 99 7.67 24.40 -26.55
C LEU A 99 8.76 25.32 -27.11
N GLU A 100 8.96 25.27 -28.42
CA GLU A 100 9.86 26.19 -29.10
C GLU A 100 9.21 27.58 -29.17
N ALA A 101 9.91 28.59 -28.63
CA ALA A 101 9.44 29.96 -28.60
C ALA A 101 10.10 30.75 -29.74
N VAL A 102 9.34 31.02 -30.81
CA VAL A 102 9.82 31.70 -32.02
C VAL A 102 9.38 33.15 -31.99
N LEU A 103 10.34 34.06 -31.78
CA LEU A 103 10.10 35.50 -31.85
C LEU A 103 10.36 36.00 -33.27
N SER A 104 9.38 36.70 -33.85
CA SER A 104 9.47 37.26 -35.19
C SER A 104 10.17 38.61 -35.18
N ASP A 105 11.26 38.72 -35.94
CA ASP A 105 12.03 39.97 -36.11
C ASP A 105 11.27 41.04 -36.91
N THR A 106 10.27 40.64 -37.70
CA THR A 106 9.56 41.56 -38.63
C THR A 106 8.38 42.27 -37.99
N ASP A 107 7.59 41.57 -37.18
CA ASP A 107 6.38 42.11 -36.56
C ASP A 107 6.43 42.09 -35.02
N GLY A 108 7.44 41.46 -34.41
CA GLY A 108 7.57 41.35 -32.96
C GLY A 108 6.60 40.36 -32.32
N SER A 109 5.89 39.55 -33.11
CA SER A 109 5.02 38.49 -32.61
C SER A 109 5.81 37.31 -32.04
N LEU A 110 5.21 36.58 -31.09
CA LEU A 110 5.77 35.37 -30.50
C LEU A 110 4.87 34.18 -30.82
N GLU A 111 5.43 33.15 -31.43
CA GLU A 111 4.78 31.87 -31.62
C GLU A 111 5.36 30.83 -30.67
N LEU A 112 4.47 30.10 -29.99
CA LEU A 112 4.84 28.88 -29.29
C LEU A 112 4.54 27.70 -30.20
N VAL A 113 5.57 26.92 -30.49
CA VAL A 113 5.55 25.84 -31.45
C VAL A 113 5.76 24.52 -30.73
N GLU A 114 4.82 23.60 -30.91
CA GLU A 114 4.97 22.21 -30.49
C GLU A 114 5.64 21.43 -31.63
N LEU A 115 6.82 20.89 -31.33
CA LEU A 115 7.55 20.04 -32.25
C LEU A 115 7.01 18.61 -32.15
N ASN A 116 6.40 18.11 -33.23
CA ASN A 116 5.95 16.72 -33.32
C ASN A 116 6.97 15.94 -34.15
N PRO A 117 7.91 15.22 -33.54
CA PRO A 117 8.77 14.32 -34.29
C PRO A 117 7.90 13.26 -34.96
N PRO A 118 8.27 12.79 -36.17
CA PRO A 118 7.48 11.79 -36.87
C PRO A 118 7.30 10.55 -36.01
N ASP A 119 6.11 9.95 -36.09
CA ASP A 119 5.81 8.76 -35.33
C ASP A 119 6.70 7.59 -35.79
N PRO A 120 7.43 6.91 -34.88
CA PRO A 120 8.49 5.99 -35.26
C PRO A 120 7.99 4.78 -36.07
N TRP A 121 6.76 4.33 -35.83
CA TRP A 121 6.14 3.24 -36.61
C TRP A 121 5.77 3.61 -38.05
N THR A 122 5.72 4.91 -38.38
CA THR A 122 5.39 5.39 -39.74
C THR A 122 6.61 5.49 -40.67
N GLY A 123 7.83 5.30 -40.14
CA GLY A 123 9.06 5.47 -40.92
C GLY A 123 9.24 4.45 -42.04
N GLU A 124 8.77 3.22 -41.81
CA GLU A 124 8.89 2.08 -42.73
C GLU A 124 7.61 1.24 -42.74
N PRO A 125 6.48 1.74 -43.25
CA PRO A 125 5.20 1.05 -43.17
C PRO A 125 5.20 -0.24 -44.01
N ARG A 126 4.57 -1.31 -43.51
CA ARG A 126 4.31 -2.54 -44.28
C ARG A 126 2.82 -2.66 -44.55
N GLU A 127 2.45 -2.96 -45.80
CA GLU A 127 1.05 -3.26 -46.12
C GLU A 127 0.62 -4.59 -45.49
N ALA A 128 -0.60 -4.62 -44.97
CA ALA A 128 -1.18 -5.80 -44.36
C ALA A 128 -1.39 -6.91 -45.41
N GLN A 129 -0.73 -8.04 -45.24
CA GLN A 129 -0.92 -9.22 -46.10
C GLN A 129 -2.09 -10.08 -45.60
N GLU A 130 -2.61 -10.98 -46.44
CA GLU A 130 -3.62 -11.93 -45.98
C GLU A 130 -3.03 -12.90 -44.93
N LEU A 131 -3.81 -13.17 -43.88
CA LEU A 131 -3.47 -14.12 -42.83
C LEU A 131 -4.25 -15.42 -42.99
N HIS A 132 -3.58 -16.53 -42.68
CA HIS A 132 -4.20 -17.84 -42.52
C HIS A 132 -4.53 -18.14 -41.06
N ALA A 133 -5.53 -19.00 -40.82
CA ALA A 133 -5.83 -19.48 -39.47
C ALA A 133 -4.61 -20.16 -38.85
N GLY A 134 -4.33 -19.85 -37.59
CA GLY A 134 -3.23 -20.36 -36.77
C GLY A 134 -1.89 -19.65 -37.02
N GLU A 135 -1.87 -18.66 -37.92
CA GLU A 135 -0.66 -17.92 -38.28
C GLU A 135 -0.29 -16.88 -37.21
N ILE A 136 -1.27 -16.10 -36.72
CA ILE A 136 -1.08 -15.20 -35.58
C ILE A 136 -2.04 -15.61 -34.48
N THR A 137 -1.52 -16.06 -33.35
CA THR A 137 -2.33 -16.42 -32.18
C THR A 137 -1.79 -15.78 -30.91
N LEU A 138 -2.69 -15.22 -30.10
CA LEU A 138 -2.40 -14.74 -28.75
C LEU A 138 -2.95 -15.74 -27.74
N THR A 139 -2.09 -16.36 -26.95
CA THR A 139 -2.47 -17.29 -25.88
C THR A 139 -2.26 -16.63 -24.52
N TYR A 140 -3.34 -16.47 -23.77
CA TYR A 140 -3.27 -15.88 -22.43
C TYR A 140 -2.79 -16.92 -21.41
N ILE A 141 -1.78 -16.56 -20.64
CA ILE A 141 -1.17 -17.48 -19.66
C ILE A 141 -1.65 -17.12 -18.26
N THR A 142 -1.32 -15.93 -17.75
CA THR A 142 -1.77 -15.41 -16.45
C THR A 142 -1.31 -13.96 -16.29
N HIS A 143 -1.97 -13.13 -15.48
CA HIS A 143 -1.64 -11.70 -15.31
C HIS A 143 -1.19 -11.02 -16.62
N ALA A 144 -0.02 -10.36 -16.66
CA ALA A 144 0.57 -9.75 -17.86
C ALA A 144 1.35 -10.75 -18.74
N CYS A 145 1.31 -12.06 -18.45
CA CYS A 145 1.95 -13.11 -19.22
C CYS A 145 1.07 -13.56 -20.39
N MET A 146 1.55 -13.33 -21.61
CA MET A 146 0.88 -13.69 -22.87
C MET A 146 1.90 -14.23 -23.87
N GLU A 147 1.54 -15.31 -24.56
CA GLU A 147 2.31 -15.85 -25.69
C GLU A 147 1.73 -15.29 -26.99
N LEU A 148 2.56 -14.62 -27.79
CA LEU A 148 2.28 -14.31 -29.19
C LEU A 148 2.99 -15.33 -30.07
N LYS A 149 2.23 -16.11 -30.83
CA LYS A 149 2.77 -16.87 -31.96
C LYS A 149 2.50 -16.08 -33.24
N ALA A 150 3.54 -15.86 -34.04
CA ALA A 150 3.46 -15.21 -35.34
C ALA A 150 4.29 -16.02 -36.36
N GLY A 151 3.63 -16.67 -37.31
CA GLY A 151 4.25 -17.65 -38.20
C GLY A 151 4.80 -18.84 -37.41
N ASN A 152 6.12 -19.06 -37.52
CA ASN A 152 6.84 -20.08 -36.75
C ASN A 152 7.51 -19.53 -35.48
N LYS A 153 7.41 -18.22 -35.21
CA LYS A 153 8.02 -17.56 -34.07
C LYS A 153 7.06 -17.44 -32.90
N ARG A 154 7.63 -17.53 -31.70
CA ARG A 154 6.92 -17.34 -30.42
C ARG A 154 7.62 -16.27 -29.58
N MET A 155 6.84 -15.29 -29.16
CA MET A 155 7.27 -14.22 -28.27
C MET A 155 6.46 -14.29 -26.98
N MET A 156 7.12 -14.20 -25.83
CA MET A 156 6.46 -14.13 -24.53
C MET A 156 6.56 -12.72 -23.95
N PHE A 157 5.49 -12.24 -23.33
CA PHE A 157 5.48 -10.96 -22.60
C PHE A 157 5.45 -11.25 -21.09
N ASP A 158 6.24 -10.50 -20.29
CA ASP A 158 6.16 -10.41 -18.82
C ASP A 158 5.85 -11.73 -18.07
N PRO A 159 6.75 -12.73 -18.11
CA PRO A 159 6.45 -14.07 -17.62
C PRO A 159 6.48 -14.16 -16.08
N TRP A 160 5.33 -13.97 -15.44
CA TRP A 160 5.08 -14.32 -14.04
C TRP A 160 4.24 -15.60 -13.93
N LEU A 161 4.90 -16.75 -13.75
CA LEU A 161 4.25 -18.07 -13.74
C LEU A 161 4.21 -18.72 -12.35
N THR A 162 5.01 -18.22 -11.40
CA THR A 162 5.11 -18.83 -10.08
C THR A 162 5.66 -17.85 -9.05
N GLY A 163 5.40 -18.18 -7.79
CA GLY A 163 5.78 -17.35 -6.65
C GLY A 163 4.94 -16.08 -6.54
N PRO A 164 5.10 -15.32 -5.46
CA PRO A 164 4.43 -14.05 -5.29
C PRO A 164 5.20 -12.89 -5.94
N ALA A 165 4.53 -11.74 -6.03
CA ALA A 165 5.10 -10.43 -6.29
C ALA A 165 4.95 -9.51 -5.06
N PHE A 166 5.68 -8.40 -5.03
CA PHE A 166 5.66 -7.37 -3.99
C PHE A 166 5.72 -7.92 -2.55
N ALA A 167 6.85 -8.53 -2.19
CA ALA A 167 7.15 -9.04 -0.85
C ALA A 167 6.08 -10.00 -0.28
N ARG A 168 5.54 -10.88 -1.13
CA ARG A 168 4.44 -11.82 -0.79
C ARG A 168 3.06 -11.18 -0.69
N GLY A 169 2.93 -9.89 -1.00
CA GLY A 169 1.64 -9.22 -1.02
C GLY A 169 0.76 -9.71 -2.17
N TRP A 170 1.33 -9.89 -3.37
CA TRP A 170 0.56 -10.22 -4.57
C TRP A 170 0.74 -11.66 -5.02
N TRP A 171 -0.38 -12.26 -5.41
CA TRP A 171 -0.47 -13.62 -5.91
C TRP A 171 -1.27 -13.66 -7.20
N LEU A 172 -0.94 -14.59 -8.08
CA LEU A 172 -1.71 -14.83 -9.31
C LEU A 172 -3.16 -15.15 -8.95
N LEU A 173 -4.11 -14.49 -9.62
CA LEU A 173 -5.54 -14.74 -9.40
C LEU A 173 -5.95 -16.15 -9.85
N HIS A 174 -5.26 -16.66 -10.88
CA HIS A 174 -5.47 -17.98 -11.45
C HIS A 174 -4.13 -18.69 -11.64
N GLU A 175 -4.13 -20.00 -11.48
CA GLU A 175 -2.98 -20.82 -11.85
C GLU A 175 -2.74 -20.73 -13.36
N PRO A 176 -1.47 -20.61 -13.81
CA PRO A 176 -1.18 -20.66 -15.23
C PRO A 176 -1.44 -22.07 -15.79
N PRO A 177 -1.66 -22.21 -17.11
CA PRO A 177 -1.73 -23.52 -17.77
C PRO A 177 -0.56 -24.42 -17.39
N SER A 178 -0.81 -25.71 -17.22
CA SER A 178 0.22 -26.68 -16.79
C SER A 178 1.45 -26.75 -17.70
N ASP A 179 1.28 -26.41 -18.98
CA ASP A 179 2.33 -26.37 -20.00
C ASP A 179 3.03 -24.99 -20.11
N ALA A 180 2.67 -23.99 -19.29
CA ALA A 180 3.16 -22.62 -19.40
C ALA A 180 4.69 -22.50 -19.32
N MET A 181 5.34 -23.25 -18.42
CA MET A 181 6.81 -23.25 -18.32
C MET A 181 7.48 -23.88 -19.54
N ASP A 182 6.84 -24.86 -20.18
CA ASP A 182 7.37 -25.49 -21.39
C ASP A 182 7.20 -24.56 -22.60
N ARG A 183 6.05 -23.85 -22.70
CA ARG A 183 5.85 -22.77 -23.68
C ARG A 183 6.88 -21.66 -23.54
N LEU A 184 7.10 -21.17 -22.31
CA LEU A 184 8.12 -20.17 -22.02
C LEU A 184 9.51 -20.63 -22.45
N SER A 185 9.85 -21.89 -22.19
CA SER A 185 11.15 -22.45 -22.57
C SER A 185 11.29 -22.70 -24.08
N GLN A 186 10.17 -22.77 -24.81
CA GLN A 186 10.14 -22.93 -26.27
C GLN A 186 10.10 -21.59 -27.02
N ALA A 187 9.79 -20.49 -26.35
CA ALA A 187 9.73 -19.16 -26.96
C ALA A 187 11.05 -18.79 -27.66
N ASP A 188 10.95 -18.13 -28.82
CA ASP A 188 12.10 -17.62 -29.58
C ASP A 188 12.67 -16.35 -28.95
N LEU A 189 11.82 -15.55 -28.31
CA LEU A 189 12.22 -14.36 -27.58
C LEU A 189 11.24 -14.02 -26.45
N ILE A 190 11.72 -13.26 -25.47
CA ILE A 190 10.93 -12.73 -24.35
C ILE A 190 11.06 -11.21 -24.35
N TYR A 191 9.96 -10.52 -24.09
CA TYR A 191 9.95 -9.11 -23.73
C TYR A 191 9.58 -8.96 -22.26
N ILE A 192 10.36 -8.15 -21.55
CA ILE A 192 10.06 -7.74 -20.17
C ILE A 192 9.90 -6.23 -20.14
N SER A 193 8.71 -5.77 -19.76
CA SER A 193 8.32 -4.37 -19.83
C SER A 193 9.04 -3.49 -18.82
N HIS A 194 9.15 -3.94 -17.57
CA HIS A 194 9.77 -3.19 -16.48
C HIS A 194 10.15 -4.09 -15.30
N MET A 195 10.69 -3.50 -14.24
CA MET A 195 11.39 -4.22 -13.16
C MET A 195 10.51 -4.75 -12.03
N HIS A 196 9.22 -4.42 -11.98
CA HIS A 196 8.34 -4.88 -10.90
C HIS A 196 8.16 -6.41 -10.92
N SER A 197 8.02 -7.04 -9.75
CA SER A 197 8.12 -8.50 -9.61
C SER A 197 6.94 -9.29 -10.21
N ASP A 198 5.83 -8.63 -10.52
CA ASP A 198 4.68 -9.15 -11.28
C ASP A 198 4.89 -9.14 -12.80
N HIS A 199 5.93 -8.47 -13.30
CA HIS A 199 6.37 -8.48 -14.70
C HIS A 199 7.74 -9.14 -14.88
N LEU A 200 8.67 -8.87 -13.97
CA LEU A 200 10.01 -9.45 -13.83
C LEU A 200 10.06 -10.46 -12.68
N SER A 201 9.46 -11.64 -12.90
CA SER A 201 9.41 -12.68 -11.88
C SER A 201 10.71 -13.48 -11.80
N TYR A 202 11.59 -13.12 -10.85
CA TYR A 202 12.82 -13.89 -10.57
C TYR A 202 12.56 -15.38 -10.28
N PRO A 203 11.52 -15.81 -9.54
CA PRO A 203 11.19 -17.22 -9.38
C PRO A 203 10.94 -17.94 -10.72
N THR A 204 10.23 -17.28 -11.64
CA THR A 204 9.99 -17.81 -12.99
C THR A 204 11.29 -17.87 -13.79
N LEU A 205 12.07 -16.78 -13.79
CA LEU A 205 13.34 -16.70 -14.50
C LEU A 205 14.40 -17.67 -13.97
N GLN A 206 14.38 -17.99 -12.68
CA GLN A 206 15.27 -19.02 -12.10
C GLN A 206 14.94 -20.41 -12.65
N ARG A 207 13.67 -20.72 -12.91
CA ARG A 207 13.29 -21.98 -13.56
C ARG A 207 13.65 -21.97 -15.04
N LEU A 208 13.43 -20.83 -15.72
CA LEU A 208 13.78 -20.65 -17.13
C LEU A 208 15.28 -20.78 -17.37
N SER A 209 16.13 -20.09 -16.59
CA SER A 209 17.60 -20.14 -16.73
C SER A 209 18.19 -21.54 -16.56
N LYS A 210 17.52 -22.44 -15.82
CA LYS A 210 17.91 -23.85 -15.74
C LYS A 210 17.57 -24.66 -17.00
N LYS A 211 16.54 -24.24 -17.75
CA LYS A 211 16.06 -24.93 -18.96
C LYS A 211 16.66 -24.35 -20.25
N ARG A 212 16.71 -23.02 -20.38
CA ARG A 212 17.16 -22.28 -21.57
C ARG A 212 17.80 -20.92 -21.15
N PRO A 213 19.04 -20.91 -20.63
CA PRO A 213 19.72 -19.69 -20.18
C PRO A 213 20.10 -18.72 -21.31
N ASP A 214 20.09 -19.19 -22.55
CA ASP A 214 20.50 -18.49 -23.78
C ASP A 214 19.31 -17.84 -24.53
N ILE A 215 18.09 -17.99 -24.01
CA ILE A 215 16.89 -17.40 -24.62
C ILE A 215 17.06 -15.87 -24.77
N PRO A 216 16.84 -15.30 -25.96
CA PRO A 216 16.88 -13.86 -26.17
C PRO A 216 15.80 -13.15 -25.33
N ILE A 217 16.22 -12.25 -24.45
CA ILE A 217 15.33 -11.37 -23.70
C ILE A 217 15.57 -9.94 -24.15
N TYR A 218 14.51 -9.21 -24.45
CA TYR A 218 14.54 -7.82 -24.87
C TYR A 218 13.90 -6.91 -23.84
N VAL A 219 14.58 -5.81 -23.53
CA VAL A 219 14.15 -4.78 -22.58
C VAL A 219 14.45 -3.38 -23.16
N GLY A 220 13.68 -2.38 -22.75
CA GLY A 220 13.95 -1.00 -23.15
C GLY A 220 15.19 -0.42 -22.45
N ASP A 221 15.84 0.54 -23.10
CA ASP A 221 16.98 1.31 -22.57
C ASP A 221 16.53 2.37 -21.56
N THR A 222 16.05 1.89 -20.41
CA THR A 222 15.57 2.72 -19.29
C THR A 222 16.72 3.16 -18.39
N SER A 223 16.61 4.35 -17.78
CA SER A 223 17.63 4.84 -16.85
C SER A 223 17.69 4.05 -15.53
N ARG A 224 16.59 3.38 -15.15
CA ARG A 224 16.60 2.27 -14.18
C ARG A 224 16.53 0.95 -14.95
N PRO A 225 17.67 0.28 -15.19
CA PRO A 225 17.73 -1.01 -15.85
C PRO A 225 16.70 -2.01 -15.30
N VAL A 226 15.97 -2.67 -16.20
CA VAL A 226 15.01 -3.73 -15.85
C VAL A 226 15.69 -4.80 -14.98
N PHE A 227 16.87 -5.25 -15.37
CA PHE A 227 17.65 -6.28 -14.69
C PHE A 227 18.60 -5.74 -13.60
N TRP A 228 18.17 -4.73 -12.85
CA TRP A 228 18.99 -4.08 -11.82
C TRP A 228 19.62 -5.03 -10.79
N TYR A 229 18.95 -6.14 -10.47
CA TYR A 229 19.37 -7.10 -9.45
C TYR A 229 19.72 -8.50 -9.99
N LEU A 230 19.94 -8.64 -11.29
CA LEU A 230 20.16 -9.95 -11.91
C LEU A 230 21.32 -10.72 -11.27
N GLU A 231 22.48 -10.08 -11.10
CA GLU A 231 23.65 -10.73 -10.48
C GLU A 231 23.37 -11.23 -9.06
N LYS A 232 22.66 -10.41 -8.25
CA LYS A 232 22.31 -10.76 -6.86
C LYS A 232 21.25 -11.86 -6.77
N SER A 233 20.44 -12.01 -7.81
CA SER A 233 19.34 -12.98 -7.85
C SER A 233 19.79 -14.43 -7.98
N GLY A 234 21.02 -14.66 -8.44
CA GLY A 234 21.51 -16.00 -8.81
C GLY A 234 20.85 -16.57 -10.07
N VAL A 235 20.01 -15.81 -10.79
CA VAL A 235 19.47 -16.18 -12.09
C VAL A 235 20.56 -15.99 -13.15
N ASN A 236 20.88 -17.07 -13.85
CA ASN A 236 21.93 -17.07 -14.88
C ASN A 236 21.31 -16.98 -16.29
N LEU A 237 21.13 -15.75 -16.78
CA LEU A 237 20.69 -15.47 -18.14
C LEU A 237 21.85 -14.89 -18.93
N THR A 238 22.04 -15.37 -20.17
CA THR A 238 23.24 -15.07 -20.96
C THR A 238 22.97 -14.19 -22.18
N ASN A 239 21.70 -13.89 -22.47
CA ASN A 239 21.28 -13.22 -23.70
C ASN A 239 20.22 -12.14 -23.44
N ILE A 240 20.63 -11.05 -22.79
CA ILE A 240 19.78 -9.89 -22.51
C ILE A 240 20.16 -8.77 -23.47
N ASN A 241 19.17 -8.28 -24.21
CA ASN A 241 19.30 -7.28 -25.26
C ASN A 241 18.57 -6.01 -24.81
N VAL A 242 19.33 -4.98 -24.45
CA VAL A 242 18.81 -3.64 -24.18
C VAL A 242 18.68 -2.92 -25.51
N VAL A 243 17.48 -2.44 -25.85
CA VAL A 243 17.21 -1.80 -27.14
C VAL A 243 16.71 -0.36 -26.98
N PRO A 244 17.10 0.55 -27.89
CA PRO A 244 16.67 1.93 -27.84
C PRO A 244 15.17 2.08 -28.14
N PHE A 245 14.55 3.11 -27.57
CA PHE A 245 13.14 3.41 -27.81
C PHE A 245 12.89 3.88 -29.24
N GLY A 246 11.75 3.47 -29.81
CA GLY A 246 11.31 3.94 -31.13
C GLY A 246 12.08 3.34 -32.31
N VAL A 247 12.84 2.27 -32.10
CA VAL A 247 13.63 1.61 -33.15
C VAL A 247 13.11 0.18 -33.39
N TRP A 248 12.83 -0.13 -34.66
CA TRP A 248 12.42 -1.48 -35.07
C TRP A 248 13.52 -2.51 -34.85
N GLN A 249 13.17 -3.58 -34.15
CA GLN A 249 13.95 -4.81 -33.99
C GLN A 249 13.36 -5.87 -34.92
N ASN A 250 14.08 -6.23 -35.99
CA ASN A 250 13.64 -7.25 -36.93
C ASN A 250 13.96 -8.64 -36.38
N VAL A 251 12.94 -9.48 -36.22
CA VAL A 251 13.09 -10.88 -35.80
C VAL A 251 13.30 -11.78 -37.02
N ASP A 252 12.51 -11.55 -38.08
CA ASP A 252 12.69 -12.14 -39.39
C ASP A 252 12.11 -11.22 -40.49
N GLU A 253 11.92 -11.74 -41.71
CA GLU A 253 11.38 -10.99 -42.85
C GLU A 253 9.98 -10.41 -42.57
N HIS A 254 9.19 -11.06 -41.73
CA HIS A 254 7.78 -10.73 -41.50
C HIS A 254 7.51 -10.14 -40.12
N LEU A 255 8.23 -10.60 -39.09
CA LEU A 255 8.07 -10.21 -37.69
C LEU A 255 9.10 -9.16 -37.26
N ARG A 256 8.62 -8.05 -36.72
CA ARG A 256 9.45 -7.05 -36.02
C ARG A 256 8.71 -6.46 -34.83
N PHE A 257 9.44 -5.88 -33.89
CA PHE A 257 8.86 -5.19 -32.75
C PHE A 257 9.60 -3.90 -32.42
N MET A 258 8.98 -3.03 -31.65
CA MET A 258 9.53 -1.76 -31.22
C MET A 258 9.13 -1.51 -29.78
N ILE A 259 10.12 -1.22 -28.93
CA ILE A 259 9.88 -0.80 -27.54
C ILE A 259 9.75 0.73 -27.52
N LEU A 260 8.78 1.22 -26.77
CA LEU A 260 8.50 2.63 -26.57
C LEU A 260 8.56 2.95 -25.07
N MET A 261 8.99 4.16 -24.74
CA MET A 261 9.06 4.65 -23.36
C MET A 261 7.68 5.05 -22.83
N ASP A 262 7.48 4.97 -21.51
CA ASP A 262 6.39 5.69 -20.86
C ASP A 262 6.68 7.20 -20.80
N GLY A 263 5.64 8.01 -20.98
CA GLY A 263 5.77 9.46 -20.89
C GLY A 263 5.83 10.00 -19.46
N ILE A 264 5.41 9.23 -18.45
CA ILE A 264 5.42 9.66 -17.04
C ILE A 264 6.55 8.98 -16.27
N HIS A 265 6.78 7.69 -16.51
CA HIS A 265 7.84 6.90 -15.89
C HIS A 265 8.87 6.40 -16.92
N PRO A 266 9.49 7.29 -17.72
CA PRO A 266 10.46 6.90 -18.75
C PRO A 266 11.69 6.19 -18.17
N GLU A 267 11.94 6.35 -16.88
CA GLU A 267 12.99 5.68 -16.16
C GLU A 267 12.75 4.19 -15.95
N MET A 268 11.52 3.69 -16.15
CA MET A 268 11.13 2.34 -15.75
C MET A 268 10.16 1.66 -16.73
N ASP A 269 9.01 2.28 -17.01
CA ASP A 269 7.91 1.61 -17.72
C ASP A 269 8.09 1.70 -19.23
N THR A 270 7.82 0.58 -19.91
CA THR A 270 7.90 0.50 -21.37
C THR A 270 6.71 -0.22 -21.97
N CYS A 271 6.34 0.18 -23.18
CA CYS A 271 5.31 -0.46 -23.99
C CYS A 271 5.88 -0.99 -25.30
N LEU A 272 5.13 -1.87 -25.97
CA LEU A 272 5.59 -2.63 -27.11
C LEU A 272 4.62 -2.51 -28.28
N ILE A 273 5.16 -2.29 -29.48
CA ILE A 273 4.47 -2.54 -30.74
C ILE A 273 5.09 -3.79 -31.36
N VAL A 274 4.26 -4.75 -31.76
CA VAL A 274 4.67 -5.88 -32.60
C VAL A 274 3.98 -5.76 -33.95
N GLU A 275 4.72 -5.95 -35.03
CA GLU A 275 4.20 -5.98 -36.38
C GLU A 275 4.56 -7.31 -37.05
N TYR A 276 3.56 -8.00 -37.61
CA TYR A 276 3.76 -9.20 -38.42
C TYR A 276 2.99 -9.08 -39.73
N LYS A 277 3.69 -9.14 -40.87
CA LYS A 277 3.11 -8.98 -42.22
C LYS A 277 2.18 -7.76 -42.35
N GLY A 278 2.54 -6.64 -41.71
CA GLY A 278 1.76 -5.40 -41.71
C GLY A 278 0.56 -5.36 -40.75
N HIS A 279 0.32 -6.42 -39.96
CA HIS A 279 -0.66 -6.41 -38.86
C HIS A 279 0.02 -5.97 -37.57
N MET A 280 -0.61 -5.06 -36.82
CA MET A 280 -0.02 -4.42 -35.65
C MET A 280 -0.73 -4.81 -34.35
N ILE A 281 0.07 -5.17 -33.35
CA ILE A 281 -0.36 -5.44 -31.97
C ILE A 281 0.31 -4.41 -31.06
N LEU A 282 -0.49 -3.66 -30.31
CA LEU A 282 -0.02 -2.69 -29.33
C LEU A 282 -0.22 -3.23 -27.91
N ASN A 283 0.85 -3.38 -27.16
CA ASN A 283 0.82 -3.72 -25.74
C ASN A 283 1.26 -2.50 -24.92
N THR A 284 0.34 -1.83 -24.23
CA THR A 284 0.68 -0.69 -23.37
C THR A 284 1.01 -1.07 -21.94
N VAL A 285 0.65 -2.29 -21.52
CA VAL A 285 0.76 -2.80 -20.14
C VAL A 285 0.52 -1.69 -19.10
N ASP A 286 1.51 -1.40 -18.24
CA ASP A 286 1.42 -0.51 -17.08
C ASP A 286 1.84 0.93 -17.38
N CYS A 287 2.15 1.28 -18.64
CA CYS A 287 2.49 2.65 -19.00
C CYS A 287 1.34 3.61 -18.64
N THR A 288 1.68 4.65 -17.87
CA THR A 288 0.72 5.68 -17.46
C THR A 288 0.35 6.60 -18.64
N ARG A 289 1.31 6.92 -19.49
CA ARG A 289 1.15 7.73 -20.71
C ARG A 289 2.10 7.20 -21.81
N PRO A 290 1.81 6.01 -22.38
CA PRO A 290 2.68 5.33 -23.33
C PRO A 290 3.10 6.24 -24.49
N ASN A 291 4.41 6.36 -24.73
CA ASN A 291 5.04 7.21 -25.74
C ASN A 291 4.50 8.66 -25.75
N ASN A 292 4.35 9.26 -24.56
CA ASN A 292 3.78 10.60 -24.36
C ASN A 292 2.33 10.75 -24.89
N GLY A 293 1.62 9.65 -25.11
CA GLY A 293 0.26 9.60 -25.63
C GLY A 293 0.18 9.56 -27.16
N ARG A 294 1.32 9.41 -27.85
CA ARG A 294 1.35 9.23 -29.31
C ARG A 294 1.47 7.74 -29.60
N LEU A 295 0.42 7.16 -30.17
CA LEU A 295 0.31 5.72 -30.41
C LEU A 295 -0.31 5.47 -31.79
N PRO A 296 -0.04 4.30 -32.41
CA PRO A 296 -0.63 3.95 -33.69
C PRO A 296 -2.15 3.83 -33.59
N HIS A 297 -2.86 4.45 -34.55
CA HIS A 297 -4.29 4.30 -34.71
C HIS A 297 -4.61 3.05 -35.54
N GLY A 298 -5.78 2.45 -35.32
CA GLY A 298 -6.30 1.38 -36.16
C GLY A 298 -5.55 0.04 -36.05
N VAL A 299 -4.80 -0.17 -34.97
CA VAL A 299 -4.11 -1.45 -34.72
C VAL A 299 -5.09 -2.62 -34.66
N ASP A 300 -4.62 -3.82 -35.00
CA ASP A 300 -5.45 -5.02 -35.00
C ASP A 300 -5.81 -5.45 -33.58
N VAL A 301 -4.83 -5.43 -32.68
CA VAL A 301 -5.04 -5.75 -31.25
C VAL A 301 -4.39 -4.69 -30.38
N MET A 302 -5.13 -4.17 -29.42
CA MET A 302 -4.60 -3.36 -28.33
C MET A 302 -4.79 -4.09 -26.99
N MET A 303 -3.71 -4.20 -26.22
CA MET A 303 -3.68 -4.84 -24.91
C MET A 303 -3.22 -3.84 -23.86
N SER A 304 -3.88 -3.80 -22.70
CA SER A 304 -3.47 -2.94 -21.58
C SER A 304 -3.84 -3.52 -20.22
N ASP A 305 -3.31 -2.91 -19.16
CA ASP A 305 -3.85 -3.02 -17.82
C ASP A 305 -5.28 -2.45 -17.72
N PHE A 306 -6.00 -2.87 -16.68
CA PHE A 306 -7.37 -2.41 -16.42
C PHE A 306 -7.72 -2.17 -14.94
N ALA A 307 -7.10 -2.94 -14.02
CA ALA A 307 -7.57 -3.04 -12.64
C ALA A 307 -7.34 -1.76 -11.83
N GLY A 308 -6.16 -1.16 -11.98
CA GLY A 308 -5.65 -0.10 -11.13
C GLY A 308 -5.47 -0.54 -9.67
N GLY A 309 -5.00 0.39 -8.83
CA GLY A 309 -4.88 0.12 -7.39
C GLY A 309 -3.71 -0.76 -7.01
N ALA A 310 -2.66 -0.72 -7.83
CA ALA A 310 -1.39 -1.36 -7.58
C ALA A 310 -0.67 -0.84 -6.31
N SER A 311 -1.08 0.34 -5.84
CA SER A 311 -0.49 0.98 -4.65
C SER A 311 -1.27 0.65 -3.38
N GLY A 312 -0.53 0.51 -2.27
CA GLY A 312 -1.11 0.52 -0.92
C GLY A 312 -1.71 1.87 -0.50
N PHE A 313 -1.52 2.94 -1.27
CA PHE A 313 -2.15 4.24 -1.02
C PHE A 313 -3.64 4.25 -1.45
N PRO A 314 -4.56 4.79 -0.64
CA PRO A 314 -4.35 5.40 0.69
C PRO A 314 -4.57 4.42 1.85
N MET A 315 -4.67 3.12 1.60
CA MET A 315 -5.05 2.12 2.60
C MET A 315 -4.08 2.07 3.78
N THR A 316 -2.78 2.19 3.51
CA THR A 316 -1.72 2.17 4.52
C THR A 316 -1.56 3.49 5.30
N PHE A 317 -2.42 4.49 5.05
CA PHE A 317 -2.34 5.80 5.69
C PHE A 317 -3.44 5.97 6.74
N HIS A 318 -3.10 6.58 7.87
CA HIS A 318 -4.02 6.79 9.00
C HIS A 318 -3.96 8.24 9.51
N GLY A 319 -5.05 8.69 10.15
CA GLY A 319 -5.15 10.01 10.78
C GLY A 319 -5.44 11.16 9.81
N GLY A 320 -5.78 12.33 10.37
CA GLY A 320 -6.09 13.53 9.60
C GLY A 320 -7.21 13.33 8.57
N LYS A 321 -6.93 13.61 7.30
CA LYS A 321 -7.89 13.45 6.19
C LYS A 321 -8.13 11.98 5.77
N TYR A 322 -7.30 11.03 6.21
CA TYR A 322 -7.37 9.62 5.79
C TYR A 322 -8.39 8.82 6.60
N THR A 323 -9.62 9.32 6.68
CA THR A 323 -10.75 8.57 7.26
C THR A 323 -11.17 7.45 6.31
N GLU A 324 -11.78 6.38 6.83
CA GLU A 324 -12.25 5.26 6.00
C GLU A 324 -13.24 5.72 4.91
N SER A 325 -14.11 6.70 5.23
CA SER A 325 -15.02 7.30 4.25
C SER A 325 -14.26 8.02 3.14
N TRP A 326 -13.23 8.79 3.49
CA TRP A 326 -12.42 9.51 2.50
C TRP A 326 -11.65 8.54 1.62
N LYS A 327 -11.08 7.46 2.19
CA LYS A 327 -10.38 6.41 1.43
C LYS A 327 -11.31 5.75 0.43
N ALA A 328 -12.53 5.37 0.85
CA ALA A 328 -13.53 4.78 -0.03
C ALA A 328 -13.93 5.73 -1.18
N ASP A 329 -14.17 7.00 -0.88
CA ASP A 329 -14.49 8.02 -1.90
C ASP A 329 -13.31 8.27 -2.86
N PHE A 330 -12.09 8.32 -2.33
CA PHE A 330 -10.88 8.47 -3.11
C PHE A 330 -10.72 7.30 -4.09
N ILE A 331 -10.78 6.05 -3.61
CA ILE A 331 -10.66 4.85 -4.43
C ILE A 331 -11.73 4.83 -5.52
N LYS A 332 -12.99 5.06 -5.16
CA LYS A 332 -14.10 5.12 -6.11
C LYS A 332 -13.84 6.14 -7.23
N ASN A 333 -13.34 7.32 -6.88
CA ASN A 333 -13.02 8.37 -7.85
C ASN A 333 -11.83 7.99 -8.74
N GLU A 334 -10.75 7.43 -8.19
CA GLU A 334 -9.58 7.01 -8.95
C GLU A 334 -9.90 5.84 -9.90
N ARG A 335 -10.68 4.85 -9.46
CA ARG A 335 -11.12 3.73 -10.31
C ARG A 335 -11.96 4.22 -11.48
N LYS A 336 -12.88 5.16 -11.24
CA LYS A 336 -13.67 5.81 -12.28
C LYS A 336 -12.81 6.62 -13.26
N LYS A 337 -11.79 7.34 -12.78
CA LYS A 337 -10.86 8.10 -13.63
C LYS A 337 -10.07 7.16 -14.54
N LEU A 338 -9.50 6.09 -13.99
CA LEU A 338 -8.76 5.09 -14.77
C LEU A 338 -9.65 4.45 -15.84
N LEU A 339 -10.86 4.02 -15.46
CA LEU A 339 -11.84 3.44 -16.37
C LEU A 339 -12.14 4.39 -17.54
N ASN A 340 -12.43 5.66 -17.23
CA ASN A 340 -12.70 6.69 -18.24
C ASN A 340 -11.48 6.94 -19.14
N TYR A 341 -10.29 7.04 -18.56
CA TYR A 341 -9.06 7.25 -19.31
C TYR A 341 -8.82 6.13 -20.31
N LYS A 342 -8.89 4.86 -19.88
CA LYS A 342 -8.71 3.70 -20.75
C LYS A 342 -9.77 3.65 -21.85
N THR A 343 -11.05 3.90 -21.52
CA THR A 343 -12.12 3.99 -22.52
C THR A 343 -11.86 5.10 -23.55
N GLN A 344 -11.41 6.28 -23.14
CA GLN A 344 -11.09 7.37 -24.07
C GLN A 344 -9.86 7.05 -24.93
N LEU A 345 -8.85 6.39 -24.37
CA LEU A 345 -7.67 5.97 -25.11
C LEU A 345 -8.05 4.96 -26.21
N VAL A 346 -8.81 3.92 -25.87
CA VAL A 346 -9.33 2.94 -26.85
C VAL A 346 -10.19 3.63 -27.90
N LYS A 347 -11.06 4.56 -27.48
CA LYS A 347 -11.87 5.37 -28.41
C LYS A 347 -11.01 6.21 -29.35
N SER A 348 -9.92 6.79 -28.88
CA SER A 348 -9.02 7.60 -29.70
C SER A 348 -8.28 6.76 -30.73
N LEU A 349 -7.77 5.59 -30.30
CA LEU A 349 -6.91 4.75 -31.13
C LEU A 349 -7.70 3.85 -32.09
N GLN A 350 -8.98 3.57 -31.81
CA GLN A 350 -9.85 2.72 -32.63
C GLN A 350 -9.21 1.37 -33.00
N PRO A 351 -8.70 0.57 -32.03
CA PRO A 351 -8.22 -0.77 -32.34
C PRO A 351 -9.38 -1.66 -32.83
N LYS A 352 -9.08 -2.68 -33.64
CA LYS A 352 -10.11 -3.65 -34.07
C LYS A 352 -10.54 -4.54 -32.91
N ILE A 353 -9.57 -4.99 -32.11
CA ILE A 353 -9.77 -5.81 -30.91
C ILE A 353 -9.08 -5.17 -29.71
N TYR A 354 -9.78 -5.08 -28.58
CA TYR A 354 -9.23 -4.65 -27.30
C TYR A 354 -9.22 -5.81 -26.30
N CYS A 355 -8.09 -5.96 -25.58
CA CYS A 355 -7.87 -7.02 -24.61
C CYS A 355 -7.35 -6.44 -23.28
N PRO A 356 -8.20 -6.32 -22.24
CA PRO A 356 -7.72 -6.08 -20.88
C PRO A 356 -7.05 -7.35 -20.35
N PHE A 357 -5.72 -7.34 -20.20
CA PHE A 357 -4.96 -8.55 -19.85
C PHE A 357 -4.14 -8.42 -18.56
N ALA A 358 -3.64 -7.24 -18.21
CA ALA A 358 -2.87 -7.02 -16.98
C ALA A 358 -3.78 -6.51 -15.84
N GLY A 359 -3.68 -7.15 -14.66
CA GLY A 359 -4.53 -6.83 -13.50
C GLY A 359 -5.16 -8.03 -12.78
N TYR A 360 -4.90 -9.27 -13.24
CA TYR A 360 -5.42 -10.49 -12.62
C TYR A 360 -4.51 -11.00 -11.49
N PHE A 361 -4.53 -10.32 -10.34
CA PHE A 361 -3.82 -10.71 -9.11
C PHE A 361 -4.73 -10.57 -7.88
N THR A 362 -4.29 -11.08 -6.74
CA THR A 362 -4.98 -10.91 -5.45
C THR A 362 -3.98 -10.71 -4.30
N GLU A 363 -4.36 -9.87 -3.34
CA GLU A 363 -3.67 -9.72 -2.06
C GLU A 363 -3.99 -10.89 -1.12
N ALA A 364 -3.40 -12.06 -1.38
CA ALA A 364 -3.76 -13.28 -0.65
C ALA A 364 -3.12 -13.42 0.73
N HIS A 365 -2.08 -12.64 1.06
CA HIS A 365 -1.45 -12.74 2.36
C HIS A 365 -2.42 -12.33 3.49
N PRO A 366 -2.53 -13.07 4.61
CA PRO A 366 -3.49 -12.76 5.66
C PRO A 366 -3.37 -11.34 6.24
N SER A 367 -2.15 -10.79 6.30
CA SER A 367 -1.91 -9.41 6.76
C SER A 367 -2.50 -8.36 5.82
N ASP A 368 -2.71 -8.68 4.54
CA ASP A 368 -3.25 -7.76 3.53
C ASP A 368 -4.76 -7.85 3.39
N ARG A 369 -5.43 -8.60 4.27
CA ARG A 369 -6.90 -8.75 4.27
C ARG A 369 -7.63 -7.40 4.20
N TYR A 370 -7.17 -6.42 4.99
CA TYR A 370 -7.76 -5.08 4.95
C TYR A 370 -7.66 -4.45 3.56
N ILE A 371 -6.48 -4.52 2.92
CA ILE A 371 -6.25 -3.98 1.57
C ILE A 371 -7.14 -4.70 0.56
N LYS A 372 -7.18 -6.04 0.61
CA LYS A 372 -8.03 -6.88 -0.25
C LYS A 372 -9.51 -6.48 -0.16
N GLU A 373 -10.00 -6.26 1.05
CA GLU A 373 -11.42 -5.96 1.30
C GLU A 373 -11.81 -4.50 0.96
N THR A 374 -10.86 -3.58 0.94
CA THR A 374 -11.16 -2.13 0.86
C THR A 374 -10.62 -1.42 -0.38
N ASN A 375 -9.52 -1.88 -0.98
CA ASN A 375 -8.98 -1.34 -2.23
C ASN A 375 -9.66 -2.01 -3.44
N SER A 376 -10.91 -1.61 -3.69
CA SER A 376 -11.67 -2.09 -4.85
C SER A 376 -10.96 -1.78 -6.16
N LYS A 377 -10.84 -2.77 -7.05
CA LYS A 377 -10.23 -2.65 -8.38
C LYS A 377 -11.31 -2.69 -9.46
N ASN A 378 -11.03 -2.10 -10.62
CA ASN A 378 -11.92 -2.27 -11.78
C ASN A 378 -11.83 -3.71 -12.27
N SER A 379 -12.94 -4.26 -12.76
CA SER A 379 -12.91 -5.53 -13.48
C SER A 379 -12.72 -5.32 -14.97
N ALA A 380 -12.21 -6.34 -15.66
CA ALA A 380 -12.17 -6.36 -17.13
C ALA A 380 -13.59 -6.22 -17.74
N ALA A 381 -14.61 -6.74 -17.06
CA ALA A 381 -16.00 -6.65 -17.48
C ALA A 381 -16.49 -5.19 -17.49
N ASP A 382 -16.18 -4.41 -16.44
CA ASP A 382 -16.57 -2.99 -16.34
C ASP A 382 -15.94 -2.16 -17.47
N LEU A 383 -14.66 -2.41 -17.77
CA LEU A 383 -13.95 -1.70 -18.84
C LEU A 383 -14.52 -2.07 -20.21
N ASN A 384 -14.77 -3.35 -20.45
CA ASN A 384 -15.36 -3.80 -21.70
C ASN A 384 -16.78 -3.27 -21.90
N GLU A 385 -17.58 -3.16 -20.85
CA GLU A 385 -18.90 -2.52 -20.93
C GLU A 385 -18.79 -1.03 -21.28
N SER A 386 -17.86 -0.32 -20.65
CA SER A 386 -17.58 1.09 -20.93
C SER A 386 -17.14 1.32 -22.38
N ILE A 387 -16.30 0.44 -22.92
CA ILE A 387 -15.84 0.46 -24.32
C ILE A 387 -17.00 0.15 -25.27
N ARG A 388 -17.75 -0.94 -25.06
CA ARG A 388 -18.90 -1.30 -25.91
C ARG A 388 -19.94 -0.17 -26.00
N LYS A 389 -20.17 0.53 -24.88
CA LYS A 389 -21.09 1.67 -24.84
C LYS A 389 -20.56 2.88 -25.61
N SER A 390 -19.25 3.12 -25.57
CA SER A 390 -18.63 4.31 -26.17
C SER A 390 -18.21 4.09 -27.65
N CYS A 391 -17.93 2.85 -28.02
CA CYS A 391 -17.33 2.43 -29.28
C CYS A 391 -17.84 1.01 -29.66
N PRO A 392 -19.07 0.88 -30.15
CA PRO A 392 -19.69 -0.43 -30.41
C PRO A 392 -19.01 -1.26 -31.51
N ASN A 393 -18.19 -0.63 -32.35
CA ASN A 393 -17.47 -1.29 -33.45
C ASN A 393 -16.16 -1.97 -33.00
N ILE A 394 -15.70 -1.72 -31.77
CA ILE A 394 -14.48 -2.32 -31.22
C ILE A 394 -14.85 -3.64 -30.56
N LEU A 395 -14.21 -4.73 -30.99
CA LEU A 395 -14.39 -6.04 -30.36
C LEU A 395 -13.61 -6.07 -29.04
N THR A 396 -14.22 -6.59 -27.97
CA THR A 396 -13.53 -6.80 -26.69
C THR A 396 -13.33 -8.29 -26.44
N TRP A 397 -12.10 -8.71 -26.13
CA TRP A 397 -11.77 -10.08 -25.74
C TRP A 397 -11.27 -10.11 -24.29
N THR A 398 -11.97 -10.83 -23.40
CA THR A 398 -11.53 -11.04 -22.02
C THR A 398 -10.98 -12.45 -21.89
N PRO A 399 -9.65 -12.64 -21.83
CA PRO A 399 -9.09 -13.97 -21.77
C PRO A 399 -9.23 -14.59 -20.38
N VAL A 400 -9.25 -15.93 -20.33
CA VAL A 400 -8.95 -16.74 -19.15
C VAL A 400 -7.72 -17.62 -19.43
N PRO A 401 -6.97 -18.10 -18.41
CA PRO A 401 -5.77 -18.91 -18.63
C PRO A 401 -5.98 -20.04 -19.65
N GLY A 402 -5.13 -20.08 -20.67
CA GLY A 402 -5.20 -21.03 -21.78
C GLY A 402 -6.06 -20.59 -22.98
N SER A 403 -6.79 -19.48 -22.88
CA SER A 403 -7.57 -18.95 -24.01
C SER A 403 -6.67 -18.51 -25.16
N VAL A 404 -7.07 -18.84 -26.39
CA VAL A 404 -6.35 -18.48 -27.61
C VAL A 404 -7.22 -17.58 -28.49
N LEU A 405 -6.69 -16.43 -28.89
CA LEU A 405 -7.24 -15.58 -29.94
C LEU A 405 -6.46 -15.80 -31.24
N ASP A 406 -7.13 -16.27 -32.28
CA ASP A 406 -6.58 -16.34 -33.65
C ASP A 406 -6.97 -15.07 -34.41
N LEU A 407 -5.97 -14.27 -34.79
CA LEU A 407 -6.24 -12.96 -35.39
C LEU A 407 -6.85 -13.08 -36.79
N ALA A 408 -6.41 -14.06 -37.58
CA ALA A 408 -6.87 -14.21 -38.97
C ALA A 408 -8.37 -14.51 -39.03
N LEU A 409 -8.81 -15.44 -38.18
CA LEU A 409 -10.21 -15.76 -38.07
C LEU A 409 -10.99 -14.56 -37.46
N ALA A 410 -10.42 -13.81 -36.49
CA ALA A 410 -11.12 -12.77 -35.74
C ALA A 410 -11.41 -11.53 -36.58
N LEU A 411 -10.50 -11.23 -37.51
CA LEU A 411 -10.69 -10.19 -38.51
C LEU A 411 -11.66 -10.60 -39.62
N LYS A 412 -11.79 -11.89 -39.94
CA LYS A 412 -12.69 -12.39 -41.00
C LYS A 412 -14.16 -12.41 -40.57
N ASP A 413 -14.46 -12.77 -39.33
CA ASP A 413 -15.82 -12.76 -38.80
C ASP A 413 -15.88 -12.19 -37.37
N PRO A 414 -16.04 -10.85 -37.23
CA PRO A 414 -16.17 -10.19 -35.93
C PRO A 414 -17.44 -10.58 -35.16
N SER A 415 -18.44 -11.15 -35.85
CA SER A 415 -19.73 -11.54 -35.27
C SER A 415 -19.74 -12.98 -34.74
N ASN A 416 -18.73 -13.77 -35.12
CA ASN A 416 -18.66 -15.16 -34.72
C ASN A 416 -18.34 -15.29 -33.24
N ARG A 417 -19.30 -15.75 -32.44
CA ARG A 417 -19.07 -16.09 -31.03
C ARG A 417 -18.24 -17.38 -30.85
N PHE A 418 -17.76 -18.01 -31.93
CA PHE A 418 -16.92 -19.22 -31.91
C PHE A 418 -15.56 -19.05 -31.21
N TRP A 419 -15.13 -17.83 -30.92
CA TRP A 419 -13.89 -17.55 -30.17
C TRP A 419 -13.84 -18.12 -28.77
N ASN A 420 -15.00 -18.36 -28.17
CA ASN A 420 -15.10 -19.00 -26.86
C ASN A 420 -14.90 -20.53 -26.92
N HIS A 421 -14.69 -21.13 -28.10
CA HIS A 421 -14.75 -22.59 -28.27
C HIS A 421 -13.42 -23.34 -28.14
N PHE A 422 -12.29 -22.64 -28.01
CA PHE A 422 -11.04 -23.24 -27.53
C PHE A 422 -10.78 -22.88 -26.06
N GLN A 423 -11.84 -22.91 -25.24
CA GLN A 423 -11.68 -23.18 -23.82
C GLN A 423 -11.35 -24.68 -23.72
N THR A 424 -10.07 -25.05 -23.70
CA THR A 424 -9.73 -26.23 -22.92
C THR A 424 -10.21 -25.93 -21.51
N GLU A 425 -11.24 -26.62 -21.04
CA GLU A 425 -11.61 -26.67 -19.62
C GLU A 425 -10.42 -27.30 -18.88
N LEU A 426 -9.36 -26.52 -18.68
CA LEU A 426 -8.42 -26.76 -17.60
C LEU A 426 -9.21 -26.48 -16.32
N PRO A 427 -9.19 -27.37 -15.32
CA PRO A 427 -9.82 -27.08 -14.04
C PRO A 427 -9.17 -25.82 -13.47
N LEU A 428 -9.87 -24.69 -13.57
CA LEU A 428 -9.55 -23.46 -12.88
C LEU A 428 -9.88 -23.68 -11.40
N SER A 429 -9.05 -24.44 -10.69
CA SER A 429 -9.05 -24.40 -9.23
C SER A 429 -8.42 -23.09 -8.80
N ALA A 430 -9.12 -22.33 -7.95
CA ALA A 430 -8.41 -21.37 -7.11
C ALA A 430 -7.29 -22.13 -6.38
N PRO A 431 -6.11 -21.51 -6.16
CA PRO A 431 -5.06 -22.14 -5.37
C PRO A 431 -5.66 -22.70 -4.07
N ASP A 432 -5.30 -23.93 -3.70
CA ASP A 432 -5.71 -24.53 -2.43
C ASP A 432 -5.02 -23.77 -1.29
N TRP A 433 -5.66 -22.68 -0.87
CA TRP A 433 -5.12 -21.76 0.14
C TRP A 433 -4.91 -22.47 1.48
N ASP A 434 -5.71 -23.49 1.80
CA ASP A 434 -5.59 -24.25 3.04
C ASP A 434 -4.35 -25.17 3.02
N ARG A 435 -4.11 -25.86 1.89
CA ARG A 435 -2.88 -26.64 1.70
C ARG A 435 -1.63 -25.77 1.61
N PHE A 436 -1.74 -24.57 1.03
CA PHE A 436 -0.62 -23.63 0.94
C PHE A 436 -0.26 -23.01 2.30
N LEU A 437 -1.25 -22.66 3.13
CA LEU A 437 -1.04 -22.20 4.50
C LEU A 437 -0.36 -23.27 5.37
N GLN A 438 -0.65 -24.55 5.13
CA GLN A 438 0.07 -25.67 5.76
C GLN A 438 1.53 -25.75 5.31
N ILE A 439 1.81 -25.67 4.00
CA ILE A 439 3.19 -25.75 3.46
C ILE A 439 4.05 -24.55 3.90
N ALA A 440 3.47 -23.35 3.97
CA ALA A 440 4.17 -22.16 4.47
C ALA A 440 4.57 -22.27 5.95
N CYS A 441 3.88 -23.10 6.73
CA CYS A 441 4.28 -23.47 8.09
C CYS A 441 5.31 -24.61 8.13
N GLU A 442 5.43 -25.43 7.08
CA GLU A 442 6.29 -26.61 7.04
C GLU A 442 7.72 -26.34 6.52
N THR A 443 7.95 -25.26 5.75
CA THR A 443 9.27 -25.04 5.10
C THR A 443 10.30 -24.22 5.90
N ASP A 444 9.99 -23.79 7.12
CA ASP A 444 10.96 -23.10 8.01
C ASP A 444 11.35 -23.97 9.21
N VAL A 445 11.98 -25.13 8.98
CA VAL A 445 12.74 -25.83 10.03
C VAL A 445 13.93 -26.59 9.45
N PRO A 446 15.18 -26.17 9.73
CA PRO A 446 16.23 -27.11 10.10
C PRO A 446 16.18 -27.30 11.61
N ASN A 447 16.13 -28.58 12.01
CA ASN A 447 16.27 -29.08 13.37
C ASN A 447 17.14 -28.20 14.27
N GLU A 448 16.52 -27.59 15.28
CA GLU A 448 17.13 -27.52 16.61
C GLU A 448 16.04 -27.46 17.68
N SER A 449 16.18 -28.39 18.61
CA SER A 449 15.34 -28.59 19.78
C SER A 449 15.46 -27.43 20.75
N SER A 450 14.54 -26.48 20.72
CA SER A 450 14.13 -25.72 21.92
C SER A 450 12.78 -25.05 21.66
N LEU A 451 11.74 -25.60 22.30
CA LEU A 451 10.43 -24.98 22.37
C LEU A 451 10.54 -23.62 23.08
N VAL A 452 10.55 -22.53 22.31
CA VAL A 452 10.14 -21.22 22.81
C VAL A 452 8.65 -21.11 22.51
N SER A 453 7.83 -21.41 23.50
CA SER A 453 6.39 -21.11 23.45
C SER A 453 6.19 -19.60 23.33
N CYS A 454 5.43 -19.14 22.33
CA CYS A 454 4.88 -17.79 22.30
C CYS A 454 4.06 -17.55 23.58
N GLU A 455 4.62 -16.78 24.53
CA GLU A 455 3.83 -16.27 25.65
C GLU A 455 2.85 -15.20 25.13
N PRO A 456 1.60 -15.15 25.62
CA PRO A 456 0.67 -14.08 25.29
C PRO A 456 1.19 -12.76 25.87
N VAL A 457 1.55 -11.82 25.00
CA VAL A 457 2.00 -10.47 25.40
C VAL A 457 0.77 -9.61 25.65
N PHE A 458 0.43 -9.40 26.93
CA PHE A 458 -0.59 -8.43 27.33
C PHE A 458 0.06 -7.03 27.41
N ASP A 459 0.12 -6.35 26.27
CA ASP A 459 0.74 -5.02 26.22
C ASP A 459 -0.21 -3.95 26.74
N ILE A 460 0.30 -3.06 27.60
CA ILE A 460 -0.46 -1.92 28.14
C ILE A 460 -0.81 -0.89 27.06
N THR A 461 -0.19 -0.96 25.88
CA THR A 461 -0.51 -0.13 24.71
C THR A 461 -1.48 -0.80 23.73
N ASP A 462 -1.90 -2.04 23.95
CA ASP A 462 -2.85 -2.73 23.08
C ASP A 462 -4.25 -2.08 23.15
N PRO A 463 -4.78 -1.54 22.04
CA PRO A 463 -6.10 -0.92 22.02
C PRO A 463 -7.24 -1.83 22.46
N ALA A 464 -7.16 -3.15 22.21
CA ALA A 464 -8.19 -4.10 22.62
C ALA A 464 -8.23 -4.26 24.15
N PHE A 465 -7.06 -4.52 24.76
CA PHE A 465 -6.90 -4.59 26.20
C PHE A 465 -7.35 -3.30 26.92
N ILE A 466 -6.93 -2.13 26.42
CA ILE A 466 -7.33 -0.82 26.96
C ILE A 466 -8.85 -0.66 26.91
N LYS A 467 -9.46 -0.95 25.76
CA LYS A 467 -10.89 -0.81 25.55
C LYS A 467 -11.67 -1.71 26.49
N GLU A 468 -11.29 -2.98 26.64
CA GLU A 468 -11.93 -3.94 27.55
C GLU A 468 -11.86 -3.46 29.00
N CYS A 469 -10.69 -3.05 29.47
CA CYS A 469 -10.54 -2.53 30.83
C CYS A 469 -11.47 -1.34 31.07
N VAL A 470 -11.46 -0.34 30.18
CA VAL A 470 -12.28 0.88 30.36
C VAL A 470 -13.77 0.61 30.21
N SER A 471 -14.18 -0.23 29.25
CA SER A 471 -15.60 -0.54 29.03
C SER A 471 -16.21 -1.28 30.20
N GLU A 472 -15.50 -2.26 30.76
CA GLU A 472 -16.02 -3.07 31.87
C GLU A 472 -16.14 -2.26 33.16
N HIS A 473 -15.18 -1.40 33.46
CA HIS A 473 -15.30 -0.48 34.59
C HIS A 473 -16.51 0.44 34.43
N ASN A 474 -16.67 1.09 33.26
CA ASN A 474 -17.80 1.98 33.04
C ASN A 474 -19.15 1.25 33.02
N ARG A 475 -19.20 0.01 32.53
CA ARG A 475 -20.40 -0.84 32.55
C ARG A 475 -20.87 -1.09 33.99
N HIS A 476 -19.95 -1.42 34.89
CA HIS A 476 -20.27 -1.63 36.30
C HIS A 476 -20.65 -0.32 37.01
N ARG A 477 -19.90 0.76 36.76
CA ARG A 477 -20.19 2.09 37.32
C ARG A 477 -21.57 2.63 36.93
N ALA A 478 -22.04 2.36 35.72
CA ALA A 478 -23.35 2.78 35.24
C ALA A 478 -24.52 1.95 35.82
N ASN A 479 -24.26 0.76 36.36
CA ASN A 479 -25.28 -0.20 36.80
C ASN A 479 -25.26 -0.48 38.30
N VAL A 480 -24.73 0.47 39.10
CA VAL A 480 -24.71 0.35 40.56
C VAL A 480 -26.11 0.43 41.18
N ASN A 481 -26.30 -0.29 42.28
CA ASN A 481 -27.52 -0.25 43.09
C ASN A 481 -27.13 -0.07 44.58
N PRO A 482 -27.57 1.00 45.27
CA PRO A 482 -28.47 2.08 44.82
C PRO A 482 -27.85 2.97 43.74
N GLU A 483 -28.68 3.70 42.99
CA GLU A 483 -28.20 4.62 41.92
C GLU A 483 -27.25 5.71 42.45
N ALA A 484 -26.30 6.10 41.59
CA ALA A 484 -25.28 7.10 41.89
C ALA A 484 -25.57 8.46 41.24
N ALA A 485 -25.68 9.51 42.06
CA ALA A 485 -25.87 10.87 41.59
C ALA A 485 -24.62 11.47 40.92
N ASN A 486 -23.41 11.06 41.31
CA ASN A 486 -22.15 11.74 40.99
C ASN A 486 -21.08 10.83 40.34
N MET A 487 -21.47 9.69 39.77
CA MET A 487 -20.52 8.73 39.22
C MET A 487 -19.79 9.30 37.99
N ARG A 488 -18.47 9.48 38.06
CA ARG A 488 -17.69 9.99 36.92
C ARG A 488 -17.42 8.92 35.87
N TYR A 489 -17.40 9.33 34.61
CA TYR A 489 -16.91 8.51 33.51
C TYR A 489 -15.41 8.22 33.67
N MET A 490 -15.01 6.97 33.48
CA MET A 490 -13.63 6.52 33.63
C MET A 490 -12.94 6.43 32.27
N THR A 491 -11.71 6.93 32.18
CA THR A 491 -10.88 6.87 30.96
C THR A 491 -9.51 6.28 31.25
N TRP A 492 -8.85 5.81 30.19
CA TRP A 492 -7.50 5.27 30.30
C TRP A 492 -6.49 6.36 30.69
N ASP A 493 -5.48 5.93 31.44
CA ASP A 493 -4.32 6.73 31.79
C ASP A 493 -3.05 5.89 31.63
N GLU A 494 -2.18 6.32 30.71
CA GLU A 494 -0.92 5.64 30.41
C GLU A 494 0.00 5.61 31.63
N GLY A 495 0.00 6.68 32.43
CA GLY A 495 0.86 6.79 33.59
C GLY A 495 0.53 5.74 34.65
N LEU A 496 -0.76 5.55 34.93
CA LEU A 496 -1.25 4.50 35.81
C LEU A 496 -0.95 3.09 35.27
N ALA A 497 -1.01 2.89 33.95
CA ALA A 497 -0.72 1.59 33.35
C ALA A 497 0.77 1.21 33.46
N VAL A 498 1.66 2.21 33.35
CA VAL A 498 3.09 2.02 33.59
C VAL A 498 3.37 1.61 35.04
N THR A 499 2.71 2.22 36.03
CA THR A 499 2.82 1.80 37.45
C THR A 499 2.32 0.38 37.64
N ALA A 500 1.15 0.06 37.09
CA ALA A 500 0.54 -1.26 37.20
C ALA A 500 1.48 -2.33 36.63
N ARG A 501 2.12 -2.05 35.48
CA ARG A 501 3.09 -2.95 34.83
C ARG A 501 4.34 -3.14 35.68
N ALA A 502 4.92 -2.05 36.20
CA ALA A 502 6.09 -2.12 37.05
C ALA A 502 5.82 -2.95 38.33
N TRP A 503 4.63 -2.82 38.92
CA TRP A 503 4.25 -3.60 40.10
C TRP A 503 3.94 -5.07 39.76
N ALA A 504 3.22 -5.32 38.65
CA ALA A 504 2.89 -6.67 38.20
C ALA A 504 4.13 -7.54 37.95
N ARG A 505 5.26 -6.95 37.54
CA ARG A 505 6.56 -7.63 37.34
C ARG A 505 7.13 -8.28 38.59
N PHE A 506 6.75 -7.84 39.79
CA PHE A 506 7.17 -8.52 41.02
C PHE A 506 6.50 -9.88 41.22
N CYS A 507 5.43 -10.19 40.47
CA CYS A 507 4.69 -11.44 40.59
C CYS A 507 4.28 -11.78 42.04
N ILE A 508 3.85 -10.76 42.79
CA ILE A 508 3.45 -10.87 44.19
C ILE A 508 2.01 -10.40 44.37
N PHE A 509 1.17 -11.23 45.01
CA PHE A 509 -0.22 -10.88 45.29
C PHE A 509 -0.35 -9.98 46.53
N LYS A 510 0.28 -8.81 46.45
CA LYS A 510 0.32 -7.80 47.51
C LYS A 510 0.20 -6.41 46.91
N HIS A 511 -0.39 -5.49 47.65
CA HIS A 511 -0.52 -4.12 47.19
C HIS A 511 0.81 -3.38 47.08
N ASN A 512 0.90 -2.47 46.11
CA ASN A 512 2.06 -1.63 45.90
C ASN A 512 2.36 -0.77 47.13
N ILE A 513 3.55 -0.97 47.71
CA ILE A 513 3.98 -0.30 48.94
C ILE A 513 4.15 1.22 48.76
N HIS A 514 4.29 1.68 47.52
CA HIS A 514 4.52 3.09 47.17
C HIS A 514 3.22 3.88 46.88
N LEU A 515 2.03 3.28 46.96
CA LEU A 515 0.75 3.95 46.60
C LEU A 515 0.48 5.25 47.38
N LYS A 516 1.08 5.41 48.56
CA LYS A 516 0.95 6.59 49.42
C LYS A 516 2.02 7.65 49.17
N GLU A 517 3.02 7.36 48.34
CA GLU A 517 4.14 8.25 48.04
C GLU A 517 3.80 9.15 46.85
N VAL A 518 3.61 10.44 47.15
CA VAL A 518 3.29 11.46 46.15
C VAL A 518 4.37 11.50 45.07
N ARG A 519 3.96 11.49 43.80
CA ARG A 519 4.82 11.49 42.60
C ARG A 519 5.68 10.24 42.35
N ARG A 520 5.60 9.21 43.19
CA ARG A 520 6.37 7.96 43.00
C ARG A 520 5.60 6.85 42.28
N VAL A 521 4.28 6.99 42.21
CA VAL A 521 3.35 6.06 41.54
C VAL A 521 2.56 6.70 40.39
N HIS A 522 2.73 8.01 40.18
CA HIS A 522 2.18 8.74 39.03
C HIS A 522 2.82 10.14 38.94
N PRO A 523 3.13 10.69 37.76
CA PRO A 523 3.77 12.02 37.65
C PRO A 523 2.89 13.20 38.10
N THR A 524 1.57 13.12 37.87
CA THR A 524 0.61 14.22 38.15
C THR A 524 -0.33 13.96 39.33
N PHE A 525 -0.95 12.78 39.42
CA PHE A 525 -1.82 12.39 40.52
C PHE A 525 -1.06 12.19 41.84
N THR A 526 -1.60 12.76 42.91
CA THR A 526 -1.04 12.68 44.26
C THR A 526 -1.53 11.48 45.07
N SER A 527 -2.57 10.79 44.58
CA SER A 527 -3.22 9.67 45.28
C SER A 527 -3.70 8.64 44.26
N VAL A 528 -3.22 7.40 44.39
CA VAL A 528 -3.50 6.30 43.47
C VAL A 528 -4.04 5.09 44.25
N GLY A 529 -5.18 4.57 43.81
CA GLY A 529 -5.77 3.33 44.32
C GLY A 529 -5.29 2.13 43.50
N GLU A 530 -5.56 0.91 43.98
CA GLU A 530 -5.12 -0.31 43.31
C GLU A 530 -6.08 -1.48 43.56
N ASN A 531 -6.36 -2.23 42.50
CA ASN A 531 -6.95 -3.57 42.58
C ASN A 531 -5.96 -4.58 42.00
N ILE A 532 -5.89 -5.75 42.62
CA ILE A 532 -5.06 -6.87 42.18
C ILE A 532 -5.90 -8.14 42.02
N TRP A 533 -5.60 -8.91 40.99
CA TRP A 533 -6.20 -10.21 40.71
C TRP A 533 -5.10 -11.17 40.31
N ALA A 534 -5.21 -12.43 40.72
CA ALA A 534 -4.28 -13.46 40.29
C ALA A 534 -5.03 -14.75 39.95
N GLY A 535 -4.55 -15.47 38.95
CA GLY A 535 -5.14 -16.72 38.53
C GLY A 535 -4.16 -17.65 37.81
N THR A 536 -4.64 -18.85 37.53
CA THR A 536 -3.91 -19.90 36.80
C THR A 536 -4.91 -20.77 36.03
N PRO A 537 -4.57 -21.25 34.82
CA PRO A 537 -3.36 -20.94 34.04
C PRO A 537 -3.39 -19.52 33.45
N TYR A 538 -2.24 -18.96 33.06
CA TYR A 538 -2.20 -17.61 32.47
C TYR A 538 -3.00 -17.51 31.15
N SER A 539 -3.20 -18.61 30.44
CA SER A 539 -3.97 -18.70 29.19
C SER A 539 -5.48 -18.48 29.36
N SER A 540 -6.03 -18.59 30.57
CA SER A 540 -7.45 -18.35 30.83
C SER A 540 -7.76 -16.91 31.22
N PHE A 541 -6.77 -16.03 31.26
CA PHE A 541 -6.98 -14.65 31.67
C PHE A 541 -7.77 -13.84 30.63
N LYS A 542 -8.78 -13.14 31.13
CA LYS A 542 -9.51 -12.10 30.40
C LYS A 542 -9.72 -10.90 31.34
N PRO A 543 -9.40 -9.66 30.93
CA PRO A 543 -9.65 -8.47 31.73
C PRO A 543 -11.10 -8.38 32.22
N GLU A 544 -12.06 -8.69 31.35
CA GLU A 544 -13.48 -8.76 31.68
C GLU A 544 -13.79 -9.65 32.88
N SER A 545 -13.22 -10.86 32.90
CA SER A 545 -13.47 -11.83 33.97
C SER A 545 -12.90 -11.36 35.31
N ALA A 546 -11.71 -10.73 35.30
CA ALA A 546 -11.09 -10.20 36.51
C ALA A 546 -11.88 -9.01 37.08
N VAL A 547 -12.26 -8.03 36.23
CA VAL A 547 -13.05 -6.86 36.64
C VAL A 547 -14.44 -7.28 37.12
N MET A 548 -15.08 -8.26 36.47
CA MET A 548 -16.35 -8.81 36.91
C MET A 548 -16.25 -9.46 38.29
N LEU A 549 -15.19 -10.22 38.56
CA LEU A 549 -14.97 -10.85 39.87
C LEU A 549 -14.78 -9.81 40.98
N TRP A 550 -14.01 -8.75 40.72
CA TRP A 550 -13.90 -7.62 41.63
C TRP A 550 -15.25 -6.94 41.88
N ASN A 551 -16.08 -6.76 40.85
CA ASN A 551 -17.40 -6.14 41.01
C ASN A 551 -18.38 -7.03 41.79
N ASN A 552 -18.29 -8.36 41.66
CA ASN A 552 -19.19 -9.31 42.33
C ASN A 552 -19.09 -9.32 43.85
N GLU A 553 -18.11 -8.61 44.43
CA GLU A 553 -18.05 -8.33 45.86
C GLU A 553 -19.19 -7.40 46.34
N ASP A 554 -19.94 -6.78 45.43
CA ASP A 554 -21.17 -6.02 45.71
C ASP A 554 -22.18 -6.82 46.56
N LYS A 555 -22.25 -8.14 46.35
CA LYS A 555 -23.11 -9.08 47.09
C LYS A 555 -22.80 -9.11 48.59
N ASP A 556 -21.56 -8.83 48.96
CA ASP A 556 -21.08 -8.86 50.34
C ASP A 556 -21.03 -7.44 50.97
N TYR A 557 -21.34 -6.38 50.20
CA TYR A 557 -21.30 -4.97 50.62
C TYR A 557 -22.69 -4.36 50.84
N ASN A 558 -22.93 -3.81 52.04
CA ASN A 558 -24.15 -3.07 52.34
C ASN A 558 -23.89 -1.56 52.27
N TYR A 559 -24.49 -0.89 51.28
CA TYR A 559 -24.30 0.54 51.03
C TYR A 559 -24.75 1.44 52.20
N ASP A 560 -25.88 1.14 52.83
CA ASP A 560 -26.47 1.98 53.89
C ASP A 560 -25.64 1.97 55.17
N THR A 561 -25.22 0.79 55.59
CA THR A 561 -24.41 0.58 56.81
C THR A 561 -22.92 0.76 56.56
N LYS A 562 -22.49 0.77 55.28
CA LYS A 562 -21.09 0.75 54.85
C LYS A 562 -20.32 -0.48 55.36
N GLN A 563 -21.04 -1.54 55.73
CA GLN A 563 -20.46 -2.77 56.23
C GLN A 563 -20.16 -3.73 55.09
N CYS A 564 -19.02 -4.40 55.19
CA CYS A 564 -18.61 -5.47 54.31
C CYS A 564 -18.59 -6.78 55.11
N SER A 565 -19.26 -7.81 54.61
CA SER A 565 -19.31 -9.12 55.26
C SER A 565 -18.10 -10.01 54.92
N LYS A 566 -17.36 -9.70 53.85
CA LYS A 566 -16.14 -10.39 53.43
C LYS A 566 -15.08 -9.40 52.91
N VAL A 567 -14.74 -9.47 51.63
CA VAL A 567 -13.86 -8.55 50.90
C VAL A 567 -14.75 -7.74 49.97
N CYS A 568 -14.70 -6.42 50.07
CA CYS A 568 -15.48 -5.51 49.23
C CYS A 568 -14.66 -4.37 48.63
N GLY A 569 -13.35 -4.35 48.93
CA GLY A 569 -12.45 -3.26 48.56
C GLY A 569 -12.28 -3.14 47.04
N HIS A 570 -12.36 -4.26 46.31
CA HIS A 570 -12.22 -4.22 44.86
C HIS A 570 -13.48 -3.64 44.22
N TYR A 571 -14.66 -4.07 44.69
CA TYR A 571 -15.94 -3.49 44.26
C TYR A 571 -15.98 -1.99 44.55
N THR A 572 -15.73 -1.57 45.79
CA THR A 572 -15.84 -0.16 46.16
C THR A 572 -14.86 0.72 45.38
N GLN A 573 -13.69 0.22 44.99
CA GLN A 573 -12.75 0.94 44.13
C GLN A 573 -13.25 1.06 42.68
N ILE A 574 -13.84 0.01 42.09
CA ILE A 574 -14.44 0.07 40.74
C ILE A 574 -15.52 1.14 40.69
N VAL A 575 -16.38 1.17 41.71
CA VAL A 575 -17.52 2.09 41.80
C VAL A 575 -17.21 3.38 42.56
N TRP A 576 -15.93 3.73 42.73
CA TRP A 576 -15.56 4.96 43.42
C TRP A 576 -15.82 6.18 42.53
N ALA A 577 -16.80 7.02 42.88
CA ALA A 577 -17.28 8.11 42.04
C ALA A 577 -16.17 9.09 41.64
N ASP A 578 -15.24 9.39 42.55
CA ASP A 578 -14.17 10.35 42.30
C ASP A 578 -13.01 9.78 41.47
N SER A 579 -12.88 8.45 41.35
CA SER A 579 -11.88 7.81 40.49
C SER A 579 -12.35 7.87 39.03
N TYR A 580 -11.62 8.58 38.18
CA TYR A 580 -11.98 8.82 36.78
C TYR A 580 -10.88 8.42 35.78
N LYS A 581 -9.70 8.06 36.26
CA LYS A 581 -8.62 7.47 35.46
C LYS A 581 -8.31 6.05 35.94
N VAL A 582 -8.04 5.16 34.99
CA VAL A 582 -7.56 3.80 35.26
C VAL A 582 -6.45 3.42 34.29
N GLY A 583 -5.45 2.70 34.78
CA GLY A 583 -4.44 2.05 33.96
C GLY A 583 -4.13 0.67 34.54
N CYS A 584 -4.07 -0.33 33.67
CA CYS A 584 -3.94 -1.73 34.08
C CYS A 584 -2.78 -2.42 33.36
N ALA A 585 -2.31 -3.52 33.93
CA ALA A 585 -1.31 -4.40 33.32
C ALA A 585 -1.53 -5.84 33.78
N ALA A 586 -1.26 -6.79 32.89
CA ALA A 586 -1.24 -8.22 33.20
C ALA A 586 0.17 -8.77 32.96
N GLN A 587 0.69 -9.53 33.92
CA GLN A 587 2.02 -10.11 33.88
C GLN A 587 1.92 -11.63 34.04
N ALA A 588 2.44 -12.36 33.06
CA ALA A 588 2.66 -13.79 33.20
C ALA A 588 3.78 -14.03 34.23
N CYS A 589 3.53 -14.97 35.14
CA CYS A 589 4.44 -15.34 36.22
C CYS A 589 4.75 -16.83 36.10
N PRO A 590 5.77 -17.22 35.29
CA PRO A 590 6.09 -18.62 35.02
C PRO A 590 6.43 -19.42 36.29
N ASN A 591 7.05 -18.76 37.27
CA ASN A 591 7.40 -19.35 38.56
C ASN A 591 6.28 -19.25 39.62
N GLY A 592 5.07 -18.87 39.19
CA GLY A 592 3.92 -18.63 40.04
C GLY A 592 3.87 -17.23 40.65
N VAL A 593 2.73 -16.93 41.28
CA VAL A 593 2.46 -15.64 41.92
C VAL A 593 2.63 -15.80 43.42
N ALA A 594 3.64 -15.15 44.00
CA ALA A 594 3.92 -15.20 45.43
C ALA A 594 2.71 -14.70 46.26
N GLU A 595 2.60 -15.20 47.50
CA GLU A 595 1.48 -14.94 48.43
C GLU A 595 0.11 -15.47 47.94
N THR A 596 0.07 -16.35 46.93
CA THR A 596 -1.13 -17.09 46.51
C THR A 596 -1.04 -18.59 46.87
N ARG A 597 -2.17 -19.29 46.77
CA ARG A 597 -2.24 -20.77 46.94
C ARG A 597 -1.57 -21.56 45.81
N PHE A 598 -1.23 -20.90 44.71
CA PHE A 598 -0.61 -21.47 43.52
C PHE A 598 0.76 -20.80 43.25
N SER A 599 1.46 -20.42 44.31
CA SER A 599 2.72 -19.67 44.25
C SER A 599 3.88 -20.37 43.56
N THR A 600 3.77 -21.69 43.30
CA THR A 600 4.76 -22.51 42.60
C THR A 600 4.32 -22.95 41.21
N VAL A 601 3.12 -22.57 40.77
CA VAL A 601 2.51 -22.99 39.50
C VAL A 601 2.42 -21.79 38.57
N PRO A 602 2.74 -21.92 37.26
CA PRO A 602 2.59 -20.83 36.30
C PRO A 602 1.23 -20.13 36.41
N GLY A 603 1.28 -18.83 36.65
CA GLY A 603 0.11 -18.01 36.88
C GLY A 603 0.22 -16.67 36.19
N ILE A 604 -0.75 -15.81 36.48
CA ILE A 604 -0.81 -14.46 35.96
C ILE A 604 -1.29 -13.54 37.07
N ILE A 605 -0.73 -12.34 37.11
CA ILE A 605 -1.18 -11.27 37.99
C ILE A 605 -1.68 -10.10 37.14
N PHE A 606 -2.86 -9.58 37.48
CA PHE A 606 -3.50 -8.44 36.84
C PHE A 606 -3.67 -7.33 37.86
N VAL A 607 -3.11 -6.16 37.55
CA VAL A 607 -3.09 -4.99 38.41
C VAL A 607 -3.77 -3.84 37.69
N CYS A 608 -4.69 -3.14 38.36
CA CYS A 608 -5.26 -1.88 37.88
C CYS A 608 -5.03 -0.80 38.93
N ASN A 609 -4.47 0.34 38.51
CA ASN A 609 -4.32 1.53 39.33
C ASN A 609 -5.36 2.60 38.96
N TYR A 610 -5.86 3.32 39.95
CA TYR A 610 -6.98 4.27 39.82
C TYR A 610 -6.63 5.65 40.34
N ALA A 611 -7.01 6.71 39.60
CA ALA A 611 -6.85 8.08 40.08
C ALA A 611 -8.16 8.90 40.03
N THR A 612 -8.50 9.65 41.08
CA THR A 612 -7.83 9.64 42.42
C THR A 612 -8.12 8.34 43.18
N ALA A 613 -7.31 7.99 44.18
CA ALA A 613 -7.56 6.79 44.98
C ALA A 613 -8.95 6.81 45.63
N GLY A 614 -9.56 5.62 45.72
CA GLY A 614 -10.80 5.39 46.44
C GLY A 614 -10.59 4.75 47.81
N ASN A 615 -11.63 4.10 48.32
CA ASN A 615 -11.63 3.29 49.55
C ASN A 615 -11.22 4.04 50.82
N TYR A 616 -11.60 5.32 50.93
CA TYR A 616 -11.42 6.07 52.18
C TYR A 616 -12.32 5.51 53.29
N ALA A 617 -11.73 5.23 54.45
CA ALA A 617 -12.43 4.62 55.58
C ALA A 617 -13.65 5.45 56.02
N GLY A 618 -14.80 4.79 56.17
CA GLY A 618 -16.07 5.43 56.57
C GLY A 618 -16.77 6.25 55.49
N VAL A 619 -16.20 6.35 54.28
CA VAL A 619 -16.76 7.09 53.14
C VAL A 619 -17.46 6.13 52.18
N SER A 620 -18.66 6.48 51.73
CA SER A 620 -19.38 5.71 50.71
C SER A 620 -18.72 5.89 49.34
N PRO A 621 -18.70 4.86 48.48
CA PRO A 621 -18.00 4.93 47.19
C PRO A 621 -18.58 5.97 46.24
N TYR A 622 -19.86 6.31 46.37
CA TYR A 622 -20.54 7.33 45.59
C TYR A 622 -21.66 7.97 46.43
N LYS A 623 -22.35 8.98 45.88
CA LYS A 623 -23.51 9.62 46.50
C LYS A 623 -24.79 9.01 45.94
N ARG A 624 -25.66 8.48 46.81
CA ARG A 624 -26.98 7.97 46.44
C ARG A 624 -27.85 9.08 45.85
N GLY A 625 -28.50 8.81 44.73
CA GLY A 625 -29.49 9.68 44.11
C GLY A 625 -29.72 9.29 42.66
N ALA A 626 -30.72 9.92 42.02
CA ALA A 626 -31.00 9.68 40.61
C ALA A 626 -29.72 9.87 39.78
N SER A 627 -29.48 8.95 38.84
CA SER A 627 -28.31 8.96 37.96
C SER A 627 -28.01 10.36 37.43
N CYS A 628 -26.77 10.81 37.58
CA CYS A 628 -26.29 12.14 37.18
C CYS A 628 -26.87 13.38 37.89
N SER A 629 -27.76 13.25 38.86
CA SER A 629 -28.33 14.41 39.59
C SER A 629 -27.29 15.24 40.37
N GLY A 630 -26.08 14.72 40.57
CA GLY A 630 -24.95 15.36 41.22
C GLY A 630 -23.79 15.75 40.30
N CYS A 631 -23.93 15.65 38.97
CA CYS A 631 -22.85 15.95 38.00
C CYS A 631 -22.51 17.45 37.85
N LYS A 632 -23.18 18.36 38.57
CA LYS A 632 -23.00 19.82 38.42
C LYS A 632 -23.16 20.26 36.96
N GLN A 633 -22.15 20.91 36.36
CA GLN A 633 -22.15 21.41 34.97
C GLN A 633 -21.65 20.39 33.93
N GLU A 634 -21.40 19.14 34.34
CA GLU A 634 -20.90 18.07 33.46
C GLU A 634 -22.05 17.41 32.66
N THR A 635 -21.73 16.86 31.49
CA THR A 635 -22.72 16.19 30.65
C THR A 635 -23.01 14.78 31.17
N CYS A 636 -24.30 14.42 31.29
CA CYS A 636 -24.67 13.06 31.63
C CYS A 636 -24.72 12.19 30.37
N ARG A 637 -23.95 11.09 30.35
CA ARG A 637 -24.04 10.09 29.28
C ARG A 637 -23.98 8.70 29.89
N ALA A 638 -24.94 7.84 29.53
CA ALA A 638 -25.04 6.47 30.02
C ALA A 638 -24.94 6.37 31.56
N LYS A 639 -25.64 7.26 32.28
CA LYS A 639 -25.64 7.37 33.76
C LYS A 639 -24.32 7.79 34.40
N LEU A 640 -23.36 8.28 33.62
CA LEU A 640 -22.04 8.74 34.08
C LEU A 640 -21.82 10.23 33.77
N CYS A 641 -21.18 10.96 34.68
CA CYS A 641 -20.79 12.35 34.50
C CYS A 641 -19.56 12.44 33.58
N GLN A 642 -19.67 13.13 32.45
CA GLN A 642 -18.61 13.33 31.46
C GLN A 642 -18.12 14.77 31.43
N ASN A 643 -16.80 14.94 31.29
CA ASN A 643 -16.15 16.24 31.19
C ASN A 643 -14.99 16.13 30.20
N SER A 644 -15.05 16.87 29.10
CA SER A 644 -14.08 16.77 27.99
C SER A 644 -12.63 17.02 28.42
N THR A 645 -12.39 17.96 29.35
CA THR A 645 -11.04 18.26 29.86
C THR A 645 -10.50 17.15 30.74
N ARG A 646 -11.33 16.62 31.64
CA ARG A 646 -10.96 15.54 32.56
C ARG A 646 -10.78 14.19 31.84
N ASP A 647 -11.64 13.93 30.87
CA ASP A 647 -11.73 12.66 30.16
C ASP A 647 -10.72 12.56 29.00
N ALA A 648 -10.04 13.67 28.66
CA ALA A 648 -8.96 13.68 27.68
C ALA A 648 -7.84 12.69 28.05
N LEU A 649 -7.35 11.94 27.06
CA LEU A 649 -6.20 11.05 27.22
C LEU A 649 -4.93 11.89 27.38
N GLN A 650 -4.06 11.49 28.29
CA GLN A 650 -2.77 12.11 28.52
C GLN A 650 -1.67 11.06 28.37
N SER A 651 -0.55 11.47 27.77
CA SER A 651 0.65 10.66 27.68
C SER A 651 1.74 11.21 28.59
N TYR A 652 2.59 10.31 29.09
CA TYR A 652 3.61 10.65 30.07
C TYR A 652 4.94 10.00 29.70
N ASN A 653 6.00 10.80 29.67
CA ASN A 653 7.36 10.25 29.65
C ASN A 653 7.82 10.00 31.10
N TRP A 654 7.46 8.85 31.66
CA TRP A 654 7.81 8.51 33.05
C TRP A 654 7.94 7.01 33.26
N THR A 655 8.70 6.61 34.29
CA THR A 655 8.80 5.24 34.78
C THR A 655 9.12 5.29 36.27
N PRO A 656 8.49 4.46 37.12
CA PRO A 656 8.83 4.43 38.54
C PRO A 656 10.27 3.95 38.78
N ASP A 657 10.96 4.59 39.72
CA ASP A 657 12.36 4.30 40.08
C ASP A 657 12.56 2.88 40.63
N TRP A 658 11.49 2.27 41.14
CA TRP A 658 11.45 0.92 41.72
C TRP A 658 11.04 -0.17 40.71
N ASP A 659 10.87 0.15 39.43
CA ASP A 659 10.56 -0.86 38.40
C ASP A 659 11.68 -1.91 38.32
N PRO A 660 11.39 -3.22 38.53
CA PRO A 660 12.38 -4.30 38.45
C PRO A 660 13.10 -4.36 37.10
N ALA A 661 12.49 -3.86 36.03
CA ALA A 661 13.14 -3.79 34.73
C ALA A 661 14.36 -2.84 34.75
N LEU A 662 14.38 -1.81 35.61
CA LEU A 662 15.50 -0.88 35.75
C LEU A 662 16.68 -1.50 36.52
N SER A 663 16.40 -2.37 37.51
CA SER A 663 17.43 -3.08 38.29
C SER A 663 17.96 -4.34 37.60
N SER A 664 17.31 -4.79 36.52
CA SER A 664 17.77 -5.91 35.68
C SER A 664 19.04 -5.62 34.87
N CYS A 665 19.65 -4.45 35.02
CA CYS A 665 20.99 -4.15 34.51
C CYS A 665 22.09 -4.71 35.44
N GLY A 666 21.98 -6.01 35.78
CA GLY A 666 23.06 -6.82 36.33
C GLY A 666 23.99 -7.33 35.23
N SER A 667 24.78 -8.37 35.48
CA SER A 667 25.77 -8.98 34.57
C SER A 667 25.30 -9.19 33.11
N SER A 668 23.99 -9.27 32.90
CA SER A 668 23.31 -9.29 31.60
C SER A 668 23.46 -8.01 30.78
N CYS A 669 23.60 -6.82 31.36
CA CYS A 669 23.86 -5.57 30.63
C CYS A 669 25.27 -5.56 30.03
N VAL A 670 26.26 -5.99 30.80
CA VAL A 670 27.64 -6.16 30.32
C VAL A 670 27.69 -7.29 29.29
N ALA A 671 26.96 -8.40 29.52
CA ALA A 671 26.79 -9.44 28.52
C ALA A 671 26.07 -8.93 27.28
N VAL A 672 25.06 -8.06 27.36
CA VAL A 672 24.35 -7.48 26.20
C VAL A 672 25.23 -6.47 25.47
N VAL A 673 26.09 -5.71 26.16
CA VAL A 673 27.07 -4.83 25.50
C VAL A 673 28.16 -5.66 24.81
N ILE A 674 28.69 -6.69 25.47
CA ILE A 674 29.70 -7.60 24.90
C ILE A 674 29.09 -8.43 23.77
N ILE A 675 27.91 -9.00 23.96
CA ILE A 675 27.13 -9.71 22.94
C ILE A 675 26.81 -8.72 21.83
N ARG A 676 26.35 -7.48 22.05
CA ARG A 676 26.16 -6.54 20.93
C ARG A 676 27.48 -6.24 20.19
N LEU A 677 28.60 -6.09 20.90
CA LEU A 677 29.91 -5.87 20.27
C LEU A 677 30.44 -7.10 19.51
N ILE A 678 30.01 -8.32 19.88
CA ILE A 678 30.38 -9.58 19.22
C ILE A 678 29.36 -9.94 18.12
N SER A 679 28.07 -9.84 18.41
CA SER A 679 26.91 -10.06 17.54
C SER A 679 26.81 -9.07 16.42
N VAL A 680 27.31 -7.84 16.54
CA VAL A 680 27.34 -6.91 15.40
C VAL A 680 28.28 -7.45 14.32
N PRO A 681 29.57 -7.73 14.58
CA PRO A 681 30.44 -8.35 13.59
C PRO A 681 30.01 -9.78 13.22
N LEU A 682 29.42 -10.57 14.14
CA LEU A 682 28.83 -11.87 13.79
C LEU A 682 27.56 -11.76 12.95
N MET A 683 26.74 -10.72 13.13
CA MET A 683 25.62 -10.43 12.24
C MET A 683 26.13 -9.93 10.91
N PHE A 684 27.16 -9.08 10.85
CA PHE A 684 27.76 -8.70 9.57
C PHE A 684 28.39 -9.92 8.89
N ALA A 685 29.03 -10.81 9.63
CA ALA A 685 29.59 -12.05 9.09
C ALA A 685 28.50 -13.06 8.69
N CYS A 686 27.43 -13.20 9.47
CA CYS A 686 26.27 -14.04 9.14
C CYS A 686 25.48 -13.45 8.00
N VAL A 687 25.23 -12.14 7.94
CA VAL A 687 24.60 -11.45 6.80
C VAL A 687 25.50 -11.54 5.58
N TYR A 688 26.82 -11.42 5.72
CA TYR A 688 27.77 -11.63 4.62
C TYR A 688 27.78 -13.10 4.15
N CYS A 689 27.76 -14.06 5.07
CA CYS A 689 27.73 -15.49 4.78
C CYS A 689 26.35 -15.94 4.26
N LEU A 690 25.26 -15.37 4.77
CA LEU A 690 23.88 -15.57 4.32
C LEU A 690 23.71 -14.90 2.97
N GLN A 691 24.13 -13.67 2.72
CA GLN A 691 24.18 -13.06 1.38
C GLN A 691 25.00 -13.91 0.40
N ARG A 692 26.07 -14.56 0.86
CA ARG A 692 26.86 -15.51 0.05
C ARG A 692 26.21 -16.88 -0.13
N ARG A 693 25.33 -17.32 0.77
CA ARG A 693 24.78 -18.69 0.81
C ARG A 693 23.28 -18.78 0.45
N TYR A 694 22.56 -17.68 0.62
CA TYR A 694 21.15 -17.44 0.35
C TYR A 694 21.01 -16.04 -0.24
N SER A 695 20.64 -15.95 -1.52
CA SER A 695 20.27 -14.70 -2.17
C SER A 695 18.89 -14.22 -1.66
N LEU A 696 18.75 -13.95 -0.36
CA LEU A 696 17.50 -13.50 0.23
C LEU A 696 17.44 -11.97 0.20
N PHE A 697 16.66 -11.52 -0.79
CA PHE A 697 16.30 -10.16 -1.14
C PHE A 697 15.64 -9.43 0.03
N ALA A 698 16.26 -8.34 0.47
CA ALA A 698 15.58 -7.29 1.21
C ALA A 698 15.94 -5.97 0.52
N TYR A 699 15.16 -5.61 -0.50
CA TYR A 699 14.87 -4.25 -0.99
C TYR A 699 13.84 -4.40 -2.12
N GLU A 700 12.61 -4.75 -1.73
CA GLU A 700 11.42 -4.09 -2.26
C GLU A 700 10.97 -3.10 -1.19
#